data_AF-A0A0S3UFC7-F1
#
_entry.id   AF-A0A0S3UFC7-F1
#
_cell.length_a   1.000
_cell.length_b   1.000
_cell.length_c   1.000
_cell.angle_alpha   90.00
_cell.angle_beta   90.00
_cell.angle_gamma   90.00
#
_symmetry.space_group_name_H-M   'P 1'
#
loop_
_entity.id
_entity.type
_entity.pdbx_description
1 polymer ?
#
loop_
_entity_poly.entity_id
_entity_poly.type
_entity_poly.pdbx_seq_one_letter_code
_entity_poly.pdbx_strand_id
1 'polypeptide(L)'
;MNPSLSAQVSSLIQKQPATTGELLLRFSEKKRANELPEKAQTDIRMVETALRLTLIPALGGPQPLGDRATAREVEAANRFLFEIPLKALRDARSRQEAYFEAIEAPGQFRRRHRCSLNKILEMAEGEGWLSEQPSRESQPSTDLKKKAVPFHKHRLSDRTGAEVYTLGKLKETKEGVEIVLRDLKAKDAEGKAVVTEGLPLSTINQDLHRELNELFHFLRDGLQEELRVVSVLNCLKEVCRQLGRLLGRGLTLTDLRLSHLVRLIKLQFPIPNKGTDKDAFYEILYQKWVTEEEAKQEAKKLVKFVERDLKSRGAKGFGEAKQQLHPGTKATYITAWIGLAKFVFREETDATEYNDFSDIPSVRALRRLQGKFVKQAKQADRVFDRALKSIPWADFLNCVEDLRCQSLVRFNDAGETLSEVEKAMRLQKFVLLSLFSLIPPLRQRTFRELQVGRTLFKGMLSEQGFVPVERMSNPEDARWYICLSPADYKTGKAYGSWHGEIPDFRYADGSSFYDYLAEWLDNGRQWLNPVHPFVFSQQRGNPFSGQSLGHLVKETLYDLTGVSVPPQALRNMFVTHVKRTGAPDVICEAYALAMQHSRRMQNDTYNDQLKAEKLAPAFAEALKVVTDCLSAKSCP
;
A
#
# COMPACT_ATOMS: atom_id res chain seq x y z
N MET A 1 -43.16 -22.94 3.69
CA MET A 1 -42.67 -23.34 2.35
C MET A 1 -42.94 -24.81 2.15
N ASN A 2 -43.46 -25.22 1.00
CA ASN A 2 -43.90 -26.59 0.72
C ASN A 2 -42.66 -27.53 0.63
N PRO A 3 -42.55 -28.61 1.45
CA PRO A 3 -41.36 -29.49 1.49
C PRO A 3 -41.00 -30.11 0.14
N SER A 4 -42.00 -30.29 -0.72
CA SER A 4 -41.86 -30.79 -2.10
C SER A 4 -41.05 -29.84 -3.01
N LEU A 5 -41.16 -28.52 -2.81
CA LEU A 5 -40.39 -27.52 -3.56
C LEU A 5 -38.94 -27.46 -3.08
N SER A 6 -38.68 -27.66 -1.78
CA SER A 6 -37.32 -27.68 -1.23
C SER A 6 -36.50 -28.88 -1.75
N ALA A 7 -37.11 -30.05 -1.91
CA ALA A 7 -36.44 -31.23 -2.43
C ALA A 7 -36.16 -31.13 -3.94
N GLN A 8 -37.08 -30.56 -4.71
CA GLN A 8 -36.87 -30.31 -6.14
C GLN A 8 -35.78 -29.26 -6.37
N VAL A 9 -35.73 -28.18 -5.57
CA VAL A 9 -34.67 -27.17 -5.63
C VAL A 9 -33.31 -27.78 -5.25
N SER A 10 -33.22 -28.64 -4.22
CA SER A 10 -31.97 -29.30 -3.84
C SER A 10 -31.41 -30.27 -4.91
N SER A 11 -32.27 -30.99 -5.65
CA SER A 11 -31.83 -31.85 -6.76
C SER A 11 -31.30 -31.08 -7.98
N LEU A 12 -31.77 -29.84 -8.14
CA LEU A 12 -31.34 -28.93 -9.20
C LEU A 12 -29.93 -28.38 -8.91
N ILE A 13 -29.60 -28.11 -7.64
CA ILE A 13 -28.33 -27.50 -7.18
C ILE A 13 -27.07 -28.27 -7.64
N GLN A 14 -27.15 -29.56 -7.91
CA GLN A 14 -26.00 -30.36 -8.32
C GLN A 14 -25.75 -30.39 -9.84
N LYS A 15 -26.66 -29.89 -10.68
CA LYS A 15 -26.47 -29.91 -12.14
C LYS A 15 -25.77 -28.63 -12.62
N GLN A 16 -24.79 -28.80 -13.49
CA GLN A 16 -24.12 -27.70 -14.20
C GLN A 16 -25.18 -26.82 -14.90
N PRO A 17 -25.15 -25.49 -14.75
CA PRO A 17 -26.10 -24.61 -15.42
C PRO A 17 -25.88 -24.68 -16.94
N ALA A 18 -26.95 -24.85 -17.70
CA ALA A 18 -26.91 -24.88 -19.16
C ALA A 18 -26.76 -23.47 -19.76
N THR A 19 -27.28 -22.47 -19.06
CA THR A 19 -27.41 -21.08 -19.55
C THR A 19 -26.85 -20.07 -18.56
N THR A 20 -26.59 -18.85 -19.03
CA THR A 20 -26.13 -17.75 -18.16
C THR A 20 -27.19 -17.36 -17.13
N GLY A 21 -28.48 -17.44 -17.49
CA GLY A 21 -29.61 -17.20 -16.59
C GLY A 21 -29.65 -18.20 -15.44
N GLU A 22 -29.44 -19.49 -15.73
CA GLU A 22 -29.34 -20.52 -14.69
C GLU A 22 -28.12 -20.32 -13.78
N LEU A 23 -26.98 -19.89 -14.35
CA LEU A 23 -25.80 -19.54 -13.57
C LEU A 23 -26.07 -18.39 -12.59
N LEU A 24 -26.80 -17.36 -13.02
CA LEU A 24 -27.18 -16.22 -12.17
C LEU A 24 -28.09 -16.64 -11.01
N LEU A 25 -29.02 -17.58 -11.25
CA LEU A 25 -29.86 -18.15 -10.19
C LEU A 25 -28.99 -18.89 -9.16
N ARG A 26 -28.05 -19.73 -9.61
CA ARG A 26 -27.10 -20.45 -8.74
C ARG A 26 -26.22 -19.50 -7.93
N PHE A 27 -25.70 -18.46 -8.57
CA PHE A 27 -24.93 -17.42 -7.89
C PHE A 27 -25.74 -16.78 -6.77
N SER A 28 -27.00 -16.45 -7.05
CA SER A 28 -27.91 -15.83 -6.08
C SER A 28 -28.23 -16.74 -4.90
N GLU A 29 -28.48 -18.02 -5.15
CA GLU A 29 -28.71 -19.04 -4.11
C GLU A 29 -27.47 -19.18 -3.21
N LYS A 30 -26.28 -19.36 -3.81
CA LYS A 30 -25.02 -19.53 -3.08
C LYS A 30 -24.66 -18.31 -2.24
N LYS A 31 -24.91 -17.10 -2.75
CA LYS A 31 -24.72 -15.86 -1.99
C LYS A 31 -25.66 -15.75 -0.80
N ARG A 32 -26.96 -16.08 -0.99
CA ARG A 32 -27.94 -16.08 0.11
C ARG A 32 -27.65 -17.14 1.18
N ALA A 33 -27.03 -18.26 0.80
CA ALA A 33 -26.66 -19.32 1.73
C ALA A 33 -25.41 -18.97 2.58
N ASN A 34 -24.45 -18.24 2.01
CA ASN A 34 -23.12 -18.06 2.61
C ASN A 34 -22.82 -16.66 3.16
N GLU A 35 -23.69 -15.67 2.93
CA GLU A 35 -23.46 -14.29 3.33
C GLU A 35 -24.65 -13.68 4.08
N LEU A 36 -24.40 -12.60 4.83
CA LEU A 36 -25.47 -11.81 5.45
C LEU A 36 -26.46 -11.30 4.38
N PRO A 37 -27.78 -11.28 4.66
CA PRO A 37 -28.81 -10.96 3.66
C PRO A 37 -28.57 -9.66 2.88
N GLU A 38 -28.16 -8.59 3.55
CA GLU A 38 -27.89 -7.29 2.92
C GLU A 38 -26.69 -7.33 1.96
N LYS A 39 -25.63 -8.03 2.37
CA LYS A 39 -24.42 -8.20 1.56
C LYS A 39 -24.70 -9.07 0.34
N ALA A 40 -25.38 -10.20 0.54
CA ALA A 40 -25.81 -11.09 -0.54
C ALA A 40 -26.66 -10.34 -1.56
N GLN A 41 -27.66 -9.57 -1.10
CA GLN A 41 -28.55 -8.81 -1.97
C GLN A 41 -27.80 -7.72 -2.76
N THR A 42 -26.81 -7.09 -2.15
CA THR A 42 -25.96 -6.08 -2.79
C THR A 42 -25.11 -6.71 -3.90
N ASP A 43 -24.44 -7.83 -3.61
CA ASP A 43 -23.62 -8.55 -4.57
C ASP A 43 -24.43 -9.06 -5.77
N ILE A 44 -25.61 -9.63 -5.52
CA ILE A 44 -26.53 -10.09 -6.57
C ILE A 44 -26.93 -8.93 -7.48
N ARG A 45 -27.37 -7.79 -6.91
CA ARG A 45 -27.74 -6.60 -7.70
C ARG A 45 -26.59 -6.07 -8.54
N MET A 46 -25.36 -6.07 -8.00
CA MET A 46 -24.18 -5.62 -8.74
C MET A 46 -23.85 -6.54 -9.93
N VAL A 47 -23.94 -7.86 -9.75
CA VAL A 47 -23.74 -8.83 -10.83
C VAL A 47 -24.83 -8.69 -11.89
N GLU A 48 -26.10 -8.64 -11.50
CA GLU A 48 -27.21 -8.42 -12.42
C GLU A 48 -27.00 -7.16 -13.26
N THR A 49 -26.59 -6.06 -12.61
CA THR A 49 -26.34 -4.79 -13.31
C THR A 49 -25.17 -4.93 -14.29
N ALA A 50 -24.09 -5.61 -13.91
CA ALA A 50 -22.96 -5.85 -14.82
C ALA A 50 -23.37 -6.72 -16.02
N LEU A 51 -24.15 -7.78 -15.80
CA LEU A 51 -24.65 -8.61 -16.89
C LEU A 51 -25.51 -7.77 -17.85
N ARG A 52 -26.51 -7.04 -17.32
CA ARG A 52 -27.47 -6.27 -18.13
C ARG A 52 -26.86 -5.09 -18.87
N LEU A 53 -26.01 -4.31 -18.21
CA LEU A 53 -25.49 -3.07 -18.80
C LEU A 53 -24.25 -3.28 -19.67
N THR A 54 -23.56 -4.42 -19.54
CA THR A 54 -22.24 -4.58 -20.18
C THR A 54 -22.11 -5.89 -20.94
N LEU A 55 -22.37 -7.04 -20.31
CA LEU A 55 -22.13 -8.33 -20.98
C LEU A 55 -23.20 -8.66 -22.02
N ILE A 56 -24.48 -8.42 -21.72
CA ILE A 56 -25.58 -8.69 -22.65
C ILE A 56 -25.44 -7.87 -23.94
N PRO A 57 -25.21 -6.54 -23.89
CA PRO A 57 -24.89 -5.77 -25.09
C PRO A 57 -23.64 -6.27 -25.82
N ALA A 58 -22.59 -6.65 -25.09
CA ALA A 58 -21.36 -7.22 -25.68
C ALA A 58 -21.58 -8.55 -26.42
N LEU A 59 -22.66 -9.26 -26.09
CA LEU A 59 -23.09 -10.51 -26.73
C LEU A 59 -24.15 -10.28 -27.83
N GLY A 60 -24.45 -9.03 -28.18
CA GLY A 60 -25.45 -8.67 -29.19
C GLY A 60 -26.91 -8.74 -28.68
N GLY A 61 -27.10 -8.77 -27.37
CA GLY A 61 -28.42 -8.74 -26.74
C GLY A 61 -29.01 -7.32 -26.62
N PRO A 62 -30.19 -7.19 -26.00
CA PRO A 62 -30.87 -5.90 -25.82
C PRO A 62 -30.00 -4.92 -25.02
N GLN A 63 -29.83 -3.71 -25.57
CA GLN A 63 -29.10 -2.61 -24.95
C GLN A 63 -30.08 -1.60 -24.34
N PRO A 64 -29.88 -1.18 -23.08
CA PRO A 64 -30.70 -0.14 -22.48
C PRO A 64 -30.45 1.20 -23.18
N LEU A 65 -31.54 1.94 -23.46
CA LEU A 65 -31.48 3.21 -24.19
C LEU A 65 -31.08 4.41 -23.31
N GLY A 66 -30.99 4.24 -21.99
CA GLY A 66 -30.59 5.30 -21.06
C GLY A 66 -29.83 4.78 -19.85
N ASP A 67 -29.49 5.70 -18.93
CA ASP A 67 -28.70 5.41 -17.73
C ASP A 67 -29.34 4.37 -16.78
N ARG A 68 -30.66 4.18 -16.89
CA ARG A 68 -31.43 3.19 -16.15
C ARG A 68 -32.28 2.37 -17.10
N ALA A 69 -32.13 1.05 -17.03
CA ALA A 69 -32.99 0.13 -17.75
C ALA A 69 -34.44 0.22 -17.22
N THR A 70 -35.39 0.35 -18.13
CA THR A 70 -36.82 0.24 -17.89
C THR A 70 -37.20 -1.19 -17.51
N ALA A 71 -38.38 -1.39 -16.90
CA ALA A 71 -38.86 -2.73 -16.55
C ALA A 71 -38.93 -3.67 -17.75
N ARG A 72 -39.33 -3.15 -18.93
CA ARG A 72 -39.39 -3.90 -20.19
C ARG A 72 -38.01 -4.30 -20.69
N GLU A 73 -37.02 -3.42 -20.60
CA GLU A 73 -35.63 -3.74 -20.95
C GLU A 73 -35.02 -4.76 -19.98
N VAL A 74 -35.32 -4.65 -18.68
CA VAL A 74 -34.91 -5.64 -17.68
C VAL A 74 -35.49 -7.01 -17.98
N GLU A 75 -36.78 -7.08 -18.34
CA GLU A 75 -37.43 -8.35 -18.71
C GLU A 75 -36.82 -8.96 -19.98
N ALA A 76 -36.60 -8.14 -21.01
CA ALA A 76 -35.95 -8.58 -22.26
C ALA A 76 -34.52 -9.09 -22.02
N ALA A 77 -33.74 -8.38 -21.20
CA ALA A 77 -32.40 -8.80 -20.81
C ALA A 77 -32.41 -10.10 -20.02
N ASN A 78 -33.34 -10.27 -19.08
CA ASN A 78 -33.47 -11.51 -18.31
C ASN A 78 -33.84 -12.69 -19.22
N ARG A 79 -34.74 -12.50 -20.20
CA ARG A 79 -35.07 -13.55 -21.18
C ARG A 79 -33.85 -13.96 -21.98
N PHE A 80 -33.09 -12.99 -22.47
CA PHE A 80 -31.86 -13.23 -23.24
C PHE A 80 -30.79 -13.99 -22.43
N LEU A 81 -30.68 -13.78 -21.11
CA LEU A 81 -29.75 -14.55 -20.26
C LEU A 81 -30.01 -16.06 -20.28
N PHE A 82 -31.27 -16.48 -20.39
CA PHE A 82 -31.63 -17.90 -20.52
C PHE A 82 -31.43 -18.46 -21.92
N GLU A 83 -31.16 -17.62 -22.91
CA GLU A 83 -30.82 -18.04 -24.28
C GLU A 83 -29.30 -18.18 -24.46
N ILE A 84 -28.49 -17.45 -23.69
CA ILE A 84 -27.02 -17.51 -23.77
C ILE A 84 -26.51 -18.83 -23.18
N PRO A 85 -25.91 -19.73 -23.98
CA PRO A 85 -25.31 -20.96 -23.48
C PRO A 85 -24.15 -20.65 -22.54
N LEU A 86 -23.98 -21.44 -21.46
CA LEU A 86 -22.93 -21.20 -20.47
C LEU A 86 -21.52 -21.08 -21.10
N LYS A 87 -21.24 -21.88 -22.13
CA LYS A 87 -19.95 -21.86 -22.87
C LYS A 87 -19.61 -20.50 -23.48
N ALA A 88 -20.61 -19.65 -23.77
CA ALA A 88 -20.38 -18.30 -24.27
C ALA A 88 -19.79 -17.36 -23.20
N LEU A 89 -19.68 -17.79 -21.95
CA LEU A 89 -19.04 -17.00 -20.89
C LEU A 89 -17.52 -17.16 -20.85
N ARG A 90 -16.94 -18.09 -21.64
CA ARG A 90 -15.47 -18.31 -21.67
C ARG A 90 -14.70 -17.06 -22.10
N ASP A 91 -15.24 -16.33 -23.07
CA ASP A 91 -14.67 -15.09 -23.58
C ASP A 91 -15.39 -13.84 -23.04
N ALA A 92 -16.24 -13.97 -22.01
CA ALA A 92 -17.04 -12.88 -21.44
C ALA A 92 -16.18 -11.69 -21.01
N ARG A 93 -14.99 -11.92 -20.44
CA ARG A 93 -14.07 -10.86 -20.03
C ARG A 93 -13.57 -10.04 -21.22
N SER A 94 -13.18 -10.72 -22.30
CA SER A 94 -12.69 -10.08 -23.53
C SER A 94 -13.81 -9.34 -24.25
N ARG A 95 -15.01 -9.94 -24.35
CA ARG A 95 -16.18 -9.29 -24.95
C ARG A 95 -16.62 -8.06 -24.17
N GLN A 96 -16.63 -8.14 -22.84
CA GLN A 96 -16.96 -7.01 -21.98
C GLN A 96 -15.97 -5.85 -22.19
N GLU A 97 -14.67 -6.14 -22.36
CA GLU A 97 -13.67 -5.10 -22.63
C GLU A 97 -13.85 -4.46 -24.01
N ALA A 98 -14.07 -5.27 -25.05
CA ALA A 98 -14.36 -4.74 -26.40
C ALA A 98 -15.59 -3.84 -26.40
N TYR A 99 -16.63 -4.21 -25.64
CA TYR A 99 -17.81 -3.36 -25.45
C TYR A 99 -17.47 -2.06 -24.71
N PHE A 100 -16.67 -2.11 -23.65
CA PHE A 100 -16.21 -0.90 -22.95
C PHE A 100 -15.40 0.05 -23.84
N GLU A 101 -14.63 -0.49 -24.77
CA GLU A 101 -13.91 0.31 -25.77
C GLU A 101 -14.88 0.94 -26.77
N ALA A 102 -15.85 0.17 -27.27
CA ALA A 102 -16.84 0.65 -28.24
C ALA A 102 -17.73 1.80 -27.71
N ILE A 103 -18.07 1.78 -26.42
CA ILE A 103 -18.88 2.86 -25.79
C ILE A 103 -18.03 3.92 -25.08
N GLU A 104 -16.70 3.86 -25.25
CA GLU A 104 -15.75 4.77 -24.57
C GLU A 104 -15.96 4.85 -23.04
N ALA A 105 -16.27 3.71 -22.41
CA ALA A 105 -16.69 3.65 -21.01
C ALA A 105 -15.63 4.26 -20.06
N PRO A 106 -16.03 5.13 -19.09
CA PRO A 106 -15.11 5.67 -18.10
C PRO A 106 -14.42 4.59 -17.24
N GLY A 107 -13.17 4.81 -16.84
CA GLY A 107 -12.40 3.80 -16.10
C GLY A 107 -13.05 3.29 -14.80
N GLN A 108 -13.82 4.13 -14.10
CA GLN A 108 -14.56 3.71 -12.91
C GLN A 108 -15.73 2.77 -13.26
N PHE A 109 -16.44 3.03 -14.36
CA PHE A 109 -17.51 2.17 -14.87
C PHE A 109 -16.94 0.80 -15.26
N ARG A 110 -15.86 0.78 -16.04
CA ARG A 110 -15.14 -0.47 -16.42
C ARG A 110 -14.76 -1.28 -15.19
N ARG A 111 -14.09 -0.65 -14.20
CA ARG A 111 -13.64 -1.32 -12.98
C ARG A 111 -14.79 -1.93 -12.18
N ARG A 112 -15.89 -1.18 -11.98
CA ARG A 112 -17.06 -1.62 -11.19
C ARG A 112 -17.72 -2.85 -11.83
N HIS A 113 -17.99 -2.80 -13.13
CA HIS A 113 -18.69 -3.88 -13.82
C HIS A 113 -17.79 -5.10 -14.07
N ARG A 114 -16.49 -4.90 -14.33
CA ARG A 114 -15.52 -6.00 -14.41
C ARG A 114 -15.39 -6.74 -13.08
N CYS A 115 -15.27 -6.01 -11.98
CA CYS A 115 -15.20 -6.61 -10.64
C CYS A 115 -16.47 -7.41 -10.32
N SER A 116 -17.64 -6.92 -10.71
CA SER A 116 -18.91 -7.61 -10.47
C SER A 116 -19.03 -8.86 -11.34
N LEU A 117 -18.77 -8.76 -12.65
CA LEU A 117 -18.77 -9.91 -13.56
C LEU A 117 -17.79 -11.00 -13.12
N ASN A 118 -16.59 -10.63 -12.66
CA ASN A 118 -15.62 -11.60 -12.18
C ASN A 118 -16.14 -12.43 -11.00
N LYS A 119 -17.00 -11.89 -10.11
CA LYS A 119 -17.54 -12.67 -8.99
C LYS A 119 -18.33 -13.90 -9.44
N ILE A 120 -19.14 -13.76 -10.49
CA ILE A 120 -19.94 -14.88 -11.01
C ILE A 120 -19.11 -15.81 -11.88
N LEU A 121 -18.12 -15.29 -12.63
CA LEU A 121 -17.20 -16.11 -13.41
C LEU A 121 -16.25 -16.92 -12.54
N GLU A 122 -15.66 -16.33 -11.50
CA GLU A 122 -14.77 -17.01 -10.54
C GLU A 122 -15.54 -18.11 -9.79
N MET A 123 -16.81 -17.87 -9.46
CA MET A 123 -17.67 -18.93 -8.90
C MET A 123 -17.86 -20.07 -9.90
N ALA A 124 -18.20 -19.77 -11.16
CA ALA A 124 -18.41 -20.80 -12.19
C ALA A 124 -17.12 -21.58 -12.52
N GLU A 125 -15.97 -20.91 -12.53
CA GLU A 125 -14.65 -21.50 -12.68
C GLU A 125 -14.29 -22.41 -11.51
N GLY A 126 -14.56 -21.97 -10.27
CA GLY A 126 -14.33 -22.76 -9.06
C GLY A 126 -15.18 -24.04 -8.98
N GLU A 127 -16.35 -24.04 -9.60
CA GLU A 127 -17.22 -25.23 -9.75
C GLU A 127 -16.85 -26.09 -10.97
N GLY A 128 -15.84 -25.70 -11.74
CA GLY A 128 -15.42 -26.40 -12.96
C GLY A 128 -16.39 -26.26 -14.13
N TRP A 129 -17.41 -25.39 -14.05
CA TRP A 129 -18.44 -25.26 -15.08
C TRP A 129 -17.95 -24.56 -16.35
N LEU A 130 -16.84 -23.81 -16.27
CA LEU A 130 -16.23 -23.10 -17.39
C LEU A 130 -14.91 -23.71 -17.87
N SER A 131 -14.40 -24.78 -17.24
CA SER A 131 -13.15 -25.41 -17.71
C SER A 131 -13.41 -26.18 -19.00
N GLU A 132 -12.47 -26.13 -19.94
CA GLU A 132 -12.46 -27.08 -21.05
C GLU A 132 -11.95 -28.42 -20.50
N GLN A 133 -12.69 -29.51 -20.67
CA GLN A 133 -12.01 -30.79 -20.82
C GLN A 133 -11.73 -30.96 -22.31
N PRO A 134 -10.47 -30.79 -22.71
CA PRO A 134 -9.79 -31.84 -23.44
C PRO A 134 -8.41 -32.16 -22.84
N SER A 135 -7.98 -33.38 -23.13
CA SER A 135 -6.77 -34.08 -22.70
C SER A 135 -5.48 -33.25 -22.62
N ARG A 136 -4.70 -33.52 -21.57
CA ARG A 136 -3.31 -33.11 -21.31
C ARG A 136 -2.45 -33.06 -22.59
N GLU A 137 -1.83 -31.91 -22.82
CA GLU A 137 -0.44 -31.80 -23.28
C GLU A 137 0.12 -30.42 -22.90
N SER A 138 1.26 -30.42 -22.21
CA SER A 138 1.89 -29.26 -21.57
C SER A 138 2.93 -28.61 -22.46
N GLN A 139 2.94 -27.27 -22.56
CA GLN A 139 4.09 -26.49 -23.00
C GLN A 139 4.35 -25.25 -22.10
N PRO A 140 5.59 -24.73 -22.07
CA PRO A 140 6.15 -24.08 -20.90
C PRO A 140 6.03 -22.54 -20.93
N SER A 141 5.80 -21.97 -19.75
CA SER A 141 5.67 -20.54 -19.48
C SER A 141 7.02 -19.81 -19.54
N THR A 142 7.07 -18.72 -20.30
CA THR A 142 8.19 -17.78 -20.38
C THR A 142 8.32 -16.91 -19.11
N ASP A 143 9.54 -16.86 -18.59
CA ASP A 143 9.94 -16.21 -17.35
C ASP A 143 9.91 -14.67 -17.42
N LEU A 144 9.13 -14.05 -16.52
CA LEU A 144 9.23 -12.63 -16.20
C LEU A 144 10.02 -12.45 -14.90
N LYS A 145 11.27 -11.98 -15.02
CA LYS A 145 12.19 -11.68 -13.91
C LYS A 145 11.59 -10.66 -12.92
N LYS A 146 11.07 -11.14 -11.78
CA LYS A 146 10.67 -10.30 -10.64
C LYS A 146 11.77 -10.26 -9.58
N LYS A 147 12.22 -9.05 -9.22
CA LYS A 147 13.29 -8.80 -8.24
C LYS A 147 12.92 -9.29 -6.83
N ALA A 148 13.72 -10.20 -6.28
CA ALA A 148 13.60 -10.71 -4.92
C ALA A 148 14.40 -9.87 -3.90
N VAL A 149 13.88 -9.69 -2.68
CA VAL A 149 14.49 -8.87 -1.62
C VAL A 149 15.10 -9.76 -0.52
N PRO A 150 16.39 -9.61 -0.15
CA PRO A 150 17.05 -10.44 0.87
C PRO A 150 16.71 -10.05 2.33
N PHE A 151 16.79 -11.01 3.26
CA PHE A 151 16.63 -10.83 4.72
C PHE A 151 17.97 -10.54 5.45
N HIS A 152 17.87 -9.96 6.65
CA HIS A 152 18.98 -9.72 7.58
C HIS A 152 19.44 -10.98 8.34
N LYS A 153 20.76 -11.04 8.58
CA LYS A 153 21.53 -12.19 9.08
C LYS A 153 21.22 -12.49 10.56
N HIS A 154 20.88 -13.75 10.86
CA HIS A 154 21.08 -14.36 12.17
C HIS A 154 21.99 -15.58 11.96
N ARG A 155 23.19 -15.54 12.56
CA ARG A 155 24.22 -16.57 12.46
C ARG A 155 24.12 -17.43 13.72
N LEU A 156 23.90 -18.73 13.57
CA LEU A 156 24.11 -19.71 14.62
C LEU A 156 24.83 -20.90 13.98
N SER A 157 26.00 -21.23 14.53
CA SER A 157 26.69 -22.49 14.27
C SER A 157 26.16 -23.50 15.29
N ASP A 158 25.64 -24.62 14.82
CA ASP A 158 25.30 -25.73 15.71
C ASP A 158 26.42 -26.78 15.74
N ARG A 159 26.60 -27.41 16.91
CA ARG A 159 27.68 -28.33 17.25
C ARG A 159 27.46 -29.77 16.77
N THR A 160 26.43 -30.02 15.96
CA THR A 160 25.89 -31.37 15.74
C THR A 160 25.65 -31.72 14.28
N GLY A 161 26.46 -31.23 13.33
CA GLY A 161 26.59 -31.83 11.99
C GLY A 161 25.36 -31.85 11.06
N ALA A 162 24.14 -31.55 11.52
CA ALA A 162 22.91 -31.58 10.75
C ALA A 162 22.85 -30.42 9.75
N GLU A 163 22.05 -30.58 8.71
CA GLU A 163 21.91 -29.63 7.59
C GLU A 163 21.50 -28.24 8.09
N VAL A 164 22.28 -27.20 7.77
CA VAL A 164 22.09 -25.86 8.35
C VAL A 164 21.36 -24.98 7.32
N TYR A 165 20.03 -25.09 7.30
CA TYR A 165 19.18 -24.19 6.53
C TYR A 165 18.69 -23.01 7.39
N THR A 166 18.56 -21.83 6.79
CA THR A 166 17.79 -20.72 7.37
C THR A 166 16.60 -20.38 6.49
N LEU A 167 15.50 -19.90 7.08
CA LEU A 167 14.40 -19.32 6.32
C LEU A 167 14.94 -18.15 5.48
N GLY A 168 15.01 -18.37 4.17
CA GLY A 168 15.65 -17.48 3.21
C GLY A 168 14.67 -16.46 2.65
N LYS A 169 14.63 -16.27 1.32
CA LYS A 169 13.86 -15.18 0.69
C LYS A 169 12.36 -15.53 0.60
N LEU A 170 11.50 -14.55 0.88
CA LEU A 170 10.05 -14.62 0.69
C LEU A 170 9.77 -14.02 -0.69
N LYS A 171 9.23 -14.83 -1.59
CA LYS A 171 8.88 -14.46 -2.95
C LYS A 171 7.36 -14.53 -3.09
N GLU A 172 6.74 -13.42 -3.45
CA GLU A 172 5.32 -13.41 -3.80
C GLU A 172 5.17 -13.97 -5.22
N THR A 173 4.30 -14.96 -5.37
CA THR A 173 3.96 -15.58 -6.65
C THR A 173 2.52 -15.20 -7.03
N LYS A 174 2.06 -15.61 -8.22
CA LYS A 174 0.64 -15.41 -8.59
C LYS A 174 -0.30 -16.21 -7.67
N GLU A 175 0.19 -17.33 -7.14
CA GLU A 175 -0.58 -18.33 -6.40
C GLU A 175 -0.46 -18.18 -4.87
N GLY A 176 0.49 -17.38 -4.36
CA GLY A 176 0.68 -17.21 -2.92
C GLY A 176 2.08 -16.68 -2.57
N VAL A 177 2.70 -17.28 -1.56
CA VAL A 177 4.05 -16.96 -1.10
C VAL A 177 4.94 -18.19 -1.06
N GLU A 178 6.12 -18.06 -1.68
CA GLU A 178 7.16 -19.08 -1.65
C GLU A 178 8.29 -18.62 -0.73
N ILE A 179 8.68 -19.48 0.22
CA ILE A 179 9.89 -19.27 1.02
C ILE A 179 10.97 -20.13 0.42
N VAL A 180 12.00 -19.49 -0.11
CA VAL A 180 13.21 -20.15 -0.58
C VAL A 180 14.15 -20.25 0.62
N LEU A 181 14.51 -21.45 1.05
CA LEU A 181 15.47 -21.67 2.11
C LEU A 181 16.85 -21.18 1.66
N ARG A 182 17.76 -20.89 2.59
CA ARG A 182 19.18 -20.69 2.28
C ARG A 182 19.99 -21.78 2.93
N ASP A 183 20.77 -22.47 2.11
CA ASP A 183 21.84 -23.33 2.59
C ASP A 183 22.99 -22.45 3.11
N LEU A 184 23.41 -22.69 4.35
CA LEU A 184 24.53 -21.98 4.97
C LEU A 184 25.86 -22.72 4.83
N LYS A 185 25.87 -23.94 4.30
CA LYS A 185 27.09 -24.75 4.10
C LYS A 185 27.74 -24.53 2.73
N ALA A 186 27.04 -23.98 1.75
CA ALA A 186 27.59 -23.73 0.43
C ALA A 186 28.77 -22.72 0.49
N LYS A 187 29.95 -23.18 0.09
CA LYS A 187 31.14 -22.35 -0.15
C LYS A 187 31.52 -22.46 -1.62
N ASP A 188 31.99 -21.38 -2.22
CA ASP A 188 32.62 -21.45 -3.55
C ASP A 188 33.96 -22.20 -3.45
N ALA A 189 34.57 -22.42 -4.62
CA ALA A 189 35.92 -22.96 -4.75
C ALA A 189 36.97 -22.16 -3.95
N GLU A 190 36.68 -20.92 -3.58
CA GLU A 190 37.55 -20.02 -2.82
C GLU A 190 37.26 -20.07 -1.30
N GLY A 191 36.34 -20.93 -0.86
CA GLY A 191 35.99 -21.12 0.55
C GLY A 191 35.09 -20.02 1.14
N LYS A 192 34.59 -19.10 0.31
CA LYS A 192 33.69 -18.02 0.68
C LYS A 192 32.25 -18.52 0.62
N ALA A 193 31.43 -18.10 1.58
CA ALA A 193 30.04 -18.53 1.65
C ALA A 193 29.27 -18.06 0.39
N VAL A 194 28.82 -19.00 -0.43
CA VAL A 194 28.00 -18.74 -1.61
C VAL A 194 26.55 -18.87 -1.21
N VAL A 195 25.74 -17.87 -1.56
CA VAL A 195 24.30 -17.97 -1.46
C VAL A 195 23.81 -18.77 -2.67
N THR A 196 23.71 -20.09 -2.54
CA THR A 196 23.00 -20.91 -3.53
C THR A 196 21.50 -20.59 -3.47
N GLU A 197 20.82 -20.65 -4.62
CA GLU A 197 19.35 -20.65 -4.63
C GLU A 197 18.88 -21.91 -3.90
N GLY A 198 18.39 -21.75 -2.68
CA GLY A 198 18.05 -22.91 -1.85
C GLY A 198 16.71 -23.54 -2.21
N LEU A 199 16.43 -24.65 -1.55
CA LEU A 199 15.23 -25.44 -1.75
C LEU A 199 13.96 -24.67 -1.33
N PRO A 200 12.83 -24.78 -2.05
CA PRO A 200 11.54 -24.27 -1.59
C PRO A 200 11.15 -24.88 -0.24
N LEU A 201 10.56 -24.10 0.67
CA LEU A 201 10.10 -24.60 1.97
C LEU A 201 9.10 -25.76 1.81
N SER A 202 8.32 -25.76 0.74
CA SER A 202 7.38 -26.84 0.40
C SER A 202 8.06 -28.19 0.21
N THR A 203 9.36 -28.25 -0.11
CA THR A 203 10.06 -29.54 -0.24
C THR A 203 10.44 -30.15 1.11
N ILE A 204 10.50 -29.35 2.18
CA ILE A 204 10.93 -29.81 3.51
C ILE A 204 9.79 -29.79 4.52
N ASN A 205 8.89 -28.79 4.46
CA ASN A 205 7.75 -28.66 5.35
C ASN A 205 6.54 -28.12 4.58
N GLN A 206 5.80 -29.05 3.96
CA GLN A 206 4.59 -28.77 3.19
C GLN A 206 3.48 -28.13 4.05
N ASP A 207 3.34 -28.58 5.30
CA ASP A 207 2.30 -28.09 6.20
C ASP A 207 2.52 -26.63 6.58
N LEU A 208 3.74 -26.25 6.97
CA LEU A 208 4.07 -24.85 7.27
C LEU A 208 3.95 -23.98 6.02
N HIS A 209 4.36 -24.49 4.86
CA HIS A 209 4.16 -23.78 3.61
C HIS A 209 2.67 -23.52 3.33
N ARG A 210 1.80 -24.53 3.52
CA ARG A 210 0.35 -24.39 3.44
C ARG A 210 -0.18 -23.36 4.44
N GLU A 211 0.20 -23.47 5.72
CA GLU A 211 -0.20 -22.53 6.77
C GLU A 211 0.20 -21.07 6.46
N LEU A 212 1.38 -20.86 5.87
CA LEU A 212 1.86 -19.53 5.48
C LEU A 212 1.10 -18.96 4.27
N ASN A 213 0.72 -19.79 3.31
CA ASN A 213 -0.13 -19.38 2.19
C ASN A 213 -1.54 -19.04 2.67
N GLU A 214 -2.13 -19.89 3.51
CA GLU A 214 -3.42 -19.60 4.15
C GLU A 214 -3.37 -18.29 4.94
N LEU A 215 -2.29 -18.06 5.71
CA LEU A 215 -2.07 -16.80 6.42
C LEU A 215 -1.94 -15.62 5.45
N PHE A 216 -1.22 -15.76 4.34
CA PHE A 216 -1.09 -14.72 3.32
C PHE A 216 -2.47 -14.30 2.78
N HIS A 217 -3.28 -15.28 2.37
CA HIS A 217 -4.62 -15.03 1.86
C HIS A 217 -5.53 -14.45 2.93
N PHE A 218 -5.49 -14.98 4.15
CA PHE A 218 -6.25 -14.45 5.29
C PHE A 218 -5.92 -12.97 5.56
N LEU A 219 -4.63 -12.61 5.58
CA LEU A 219 -4.20 -11.22 5.81
C LEU A 219 -4.56 -10.29 4.64
N ARG A 220 -4.50 -10.80 3.39
CA ARG A 220 -4.79 -10.04 2.17
C ARG A 220 -6.29 -9.79 1.96
N ASP A 221 -7.08 -10.81 2.21
CA ASP A 221 -8.49 -10.86 1.81
C ASP A 221 -9.42 -10.63 3.01
N GLY A 222 -9.04 -11.07 4.22
CA GLY A 222 -9.89 -11.04 5.42
C GLY A 222 -9.75 -9.81 6.33
N LEU A 223 -8.65 -9.05 6.25
CA LEU A 223 -8.33 -7.98 7.24
C LEU A 223 -8.10 -6.59 6.63
N GLN A 224 -8.76 -6.28 5.50
CA GLN A 224 -8.48 -5.08 4.69
C GLN A 224 -8.63 -3.72 5.39
N GLU A 225 -9.25 -3.64 6.57
CA GLU A 225 -9.38 -2.38 7.32
C GLU A 225 -8.30 -2.17 8.38
N GLU A 226 -8.00 -3.17 9.22
CA GLU A 226 -7.04 -3.03 10.34
C GLU A 226 -5.57 -3.11 9.88
N LEU A 227 -5.27 -3.87 8.82
CA LEU A 227 -3.90 -4.08 8.33
C LEU A 227 -3.41 -3.02 7.33
N ARG A 228 -4.20 -1.97 7.04
CA ARG A 228 -3.77 -0.88 6.12
C ARG A 228 -2.44 -0.22 6.51
N VAL A 229 -2.02 -0.37 7.78
CA VAL A 229 -0.81 0.21 8.35
C VAL A 229 0.46 -0.59 8.01
N VAL A 230 0.35 -1.90 7.72
CA VAL A 230 1.50 -2.79 7.49
C VAL A 230 1.25 -3.64 6.26
N SER A 231 2.17 -3.65 5.29
CA SER A 231 2.02 -4.55 4.14
C SER A 231 1.93 -6.00 4.61
N VAL A 232 1.05 -6.81 4.01
CA VAL A 232 0.90 -8.25 4.29
C VAL A 232 2.27 -8.95 4.32
N LEU A 233 3.14 -8.59 3.37
CA LEU A 233 4.50 -9.08 3.30
C LEU A 233 5.34 -8.75 4.54
N ASN A 234 5.20 -7.57 5.14
CA ASN A 234 5.92 -7.23 6.37
C ASN A 234 5.44 -8.05 7.57
N CYS A 235 4.13 -8.38 7.64
CA CYS A 235 3.61 -9.31 8.63
C CYS A 235 4.20 -10.71 8.44
N LEU A 236 4.18 -11.24 7.22
CA LEU A 236 4.79 -12.55 6.93
C LEU A 236 6.29 -12.58 7.21
N LYS A 237 7.02 -11.54 6.82
CA LYS A 237 8.46 -11.41 7.15
C LYS A 237 8.69 -11.48 8.65
N GLU A 238 7.82 -10.85 9.43
CA GLU A 238 7.90 -10.87 10.88
C GLU A 238 7.64 -12.27 11.44
N VAL A 239 6.60 -12.97 10.95
CA VAL A 239 6.30 -14.36 11.32
C VAL A 239 7.47 -15.28 10.97
N CYS A 240 7.98 -15.22 9.74
CA CYS A 240 9.13 -16.02 9.30
C CYS A 240 10.38 -15.78 10.15
N ARG A 241 10.62 -14.51 10.53
CA ARG A 241 11.73 -14.17 11.44
C ARG A 241 11.60 -14.85 12.79
N GLN A 242 10.38 -15.02 13.29
CA GLN A 242 10.14 -15.71 14.56
C GLN A 242 10.24 -17.22 14.46
N LEU A 243 9.73 -17.80 13.37
CA LEU A 243 9.94 -19.22 13.05
C LEU A 243 11.44 -19.54 12.98
N GLY A 244 12.24 -18.68 12.33
CA GLY A 244 13.69 -18.85 12.25
C GLY A 244 14.40 -18.81 13.61
N ARG A 245 13.82 -18.18 14.62
CA ARG A 245 14.36 -18.22 15.99
C ARG A 245 14.00 -19.49 16.74
N LEU A 246 12.85 -20.09 16.46
CA LEU A 246 12.49 -21.40 17.00
C LEU A 246 13.44 -22.47 16.47
N LEU A 247 13.80 -22.39 15.18
CA LEU A 247 14.84 -23.23 14.60
C LEU A 247 16.16 -23.10 15.38
N GLY A 248 16.58 -21.86 15.68
CA GLY A 248 17.77 -21.60 16.49
C GLY A 248 17.68 -22.03 17.97
N ARG A 249 16.54 -22.56 18.42
CA ARG A 249 16.34 -23.14 19.75
C ARG A 249 16.20 -24.67 19.71
N GLY A 250 16.51 -25.30 18.58
CA GLY A 250 16.51 -26.75 18.41
C GLY A 250 15.21 -27.32 17.83
N LEU A 251 14.25 -26.48 17.40
CA LEU A 251 13.12 -26.99 16.63
C LEU A 251 13.59 -27.37 15.22
N THR A 252 13.17 -28.53 14.70
CA THR A 252 13.52 -28.93 13.35
C THR A 252 12.68 -28.17 12.32
N LEU A 253 13.14 -28.13 11.06
CA LEU A 253 12.38 -27.48 10.00
C LEU A 253 11.10 -28.25 9.65
N THR A 254 11.06 -29.57 9.80
CA THR A 254 9.89 -30.42 9.56
C THR A 254 8.81 -30.23 10.61
N ASP A 255 9.19 -30.01 11.87
CA ASP A 255 8.25 -29.86 12.98
C ASP A 255 7.72 -28.43 13.14
N LEU A 256 8.33 -27.46 12.43
CA LEU A 256 7.98 -26.05 12.57
C LEU A 256 6.55 -25.78 12.09
N ARG A 257 5.74 -25.11 12.92
CA ARG A 257 4.33 -24.72 12.63
C ARG A 257 4.03 -23.33 13.15
N LEU A 258 3.03 -22.66 12.60
CA LEU A 258 2.56 -21.36 13.10
C LEU A 258 2.03 -21.44 14.54
N SER A 259 1.47 -22.60 14.92
CA SER A 259 0.99 -22.89 16.28
C SER A 259 2.10 -22.87 17.35
N HIS A 260 3.37 -23.00 16.96
CA HIS A 260 4.50 -22.86 17.88
C HIS A 260 4.76 -21.39 18.28
N LEU A 261 4.30 -20.44 17.47
CA LEU A 261 4.40 -19.01 17.78
C LEU A 261 3.21 -18.51 18.59
N VAL A 262 2.02 -18.99 18.23
CA VAL A 262 0.77 -18.71 18.94
C VAL A 262 0.08 -20.04 19.17
N ARG A 263 0.11 -20.53 20.42
CA ARG A 263 -0.53 -21.80 20.79
C ARG A 263 -2.04 -21.69 20.61
N LEU A 264 -2.61 -22.59 19.81
CA LEU A 264 -4.05 -22.74 19.66
C LEU A 264 -4.61 -23.48 20.87
N ILE A 265 -5.62 -22.90 21.51
CA ILE A 265 -6.41 -23.53 22.57
C ILE A 265 -7.85 -23.50 22.07
N LYS A 266 -8.52 -24.65 22.02
CA LYS A 266 -9.91 -24.74 21.57
C LYS A 266 -10.82 -24.02 22.56
N LEU A 267 -11.56 -23.03 22.10
CA LEU A 267 -12.47 -22.22 22.91
C LEU A 267 -13.92 -22.57 22.65
N GLN A 268 -14.20 -23.25 21.52
CA GLN A 268 -15.54 -23.73 21.21
C GLN A 268 -15.81 -25.07 21.90
N PHE A 269 -16.88 -25.07 22.71
CA PHE A 269 -17.40 -26.26 23.36
C PHE A 269 -18.80 -26.54 22.82
N PRO A 270 -19.13 -27.80 22.51
CA PRO A 270 -20.47 -28.14 22.05
C PRO A 270 -21.48 -27.75 23.13
N ILE A 271 -22.55 -27.06 22.73
CA ILE A 271 -23.65 -26.75 23.64
C ILE A 271 -24.37 -28.08 23.93
N PRO A 272 -24.44 -28.53 25.19
CA PRO A 272 -25.18 -29.73 25.54
C PRO A 272 -26.65 -29.62 25.10
N ASN A 273 -27.18 -30.69 24.50
CA ASN A 273 -28.56 -30.75 24.01
C ASN A 273 -29.56 -30.64 25.18
N LYS A 274 -30.80 -30.20 24.89
CA LYS A 274 -31.89 -30.31 25.86
C LYS A 274 -32.08 -31.79 26.24
N GLY A 275 -31.90 -32.10 27.52
CA GLY A 275 -31.93 -33.47 28.05
C GLY A 275 -30.57 -34.06 28.39
N THR A 276 -29.47 -33.33 28.17
CA THR A 276 -28.17 -33.73 28.73
C THR A 276 -28.25 -33.78 30.25
N ASP A 277 -27.68 -34.85 30.81
CA ASP A 277 -27.57 -35.03 32.25
C ASP A 277 -26.90 -33.81 32.91
N LYS A 278 -27.37 -33.43 34.11
CA LYS A 278 -26.90 -32.23 34.82
C LYS A 278 -25.40 -32.30 35.08
N ASP A 279 -24.88 -33.48 35.40
CA ASP A 279 -23.46 -33.64 35.70
C ASP A 279 -22.61 -33.46 34.44
N ALA A 280 -23.06 -34.02 33.31
CA ALA A 280 -22.42 -33.79 32.01
C ALA A 280 -22.47 -32.31 31.58
N PHE A 281 -23.55 -31.59 31.89
CA PHE A 281 -23.65 -30.15 31.66
C PHE A 281 -22.62 -29.36 32.48
N TYR A 282 -22.51 -29.65 33.79
CA TYR A 282 -21.53 -28.99 34.66
C TYR A 282 -20.10 -29.31 34.29
N GLU A 283 -19.81 -30.54 33.85
CA GLU A 283 -18.48 -30.92 33.37
C GLU A 283 -18.08 -30.09 32.15
N ILE A 284 -18.98 -29.91 31.17
CA ILE A 284 -18.70 -29.07 29.99
C ILE A 284 -18.43 -27.62 30.39
N LEU A 285 -19.22 -27.05 31.30
CA LEU A 285 -19.00 -25.69 31.80
C LEU A 285 -17.67 -25.56 32.56
N TYR A 286 -17.32 -26.55 33.37
CA TYR A 286 -16.06 -26.59 34.09
C TYR A 286 -14.88 -26.65 33.12
N GLN A 287 -14.92 -27.55 32.14
CA GLN A 287 -13.88 -27.66 31.10
C GLN A 287 -13.74 -26.37 30.29
N LYS A 288 -14.87 -25.73 29.93
CA LYS A 288 -14.87 -24.41 29.28
C LYS A 288 -14.16 -23.36 30.15
N TRP A 289 -14.51 -23.28 31.42
CA TRP A 289 -13.89 -22.33 32.35
C TRP A 289 -12.39 -22.57 32.52
N VAL A 290 -11.97 -23.83 32.73
CA VAL A 290 -10.55 -24.20 32.85
C VAL A 290 -9.77 -23.80 31.59
N THR A 291 -10.36 -24.08 30.43
CA THR A 291 -9.73 -23.83 29.13
C THR A 291 -9.65 -22.33 28.81
N GLU A 292 -10.68 -21.55 29.16
CA GLU A 292 -10.63 -20.09 29.10
C GLU A 292 -9.53 -19.51 30.00
N GLU A 293 -9.33 -20.07 31.20
CA GLU A 293 -8.26 -19.64 32.08
C GLU A 293 -6.88 -20.03 31.54
N GLU A 294 -6.72 -21.25 31.00
CA GLU A 294 -5.49 -21.65 30.29
C GLU A 294 -5.18 -20.70 29.13
N ALA A 295 -6.20 -20.37 28.31
CA ALA A 295 -6.05 -19.44 27.20
C ALA A 295 -5.62 -18.03 27.65
N LYS A 296 -6.13 -17.54 28.79
CA LYS A 296 -5.67 -16.29 29.40
C LYS A 296 -4.22 -16.39 29.87
N GLN A 297 -3.79 -17.51 30.44
CA GLN A 297 -2.41 -17.72 30.88
C GLN A 297 -1.45 -17.80 29.67
N GLU A 298 -1.82 -18.51 28.61
CA GLU A 298 -1.05 -18.54 27.37
C GLU A 298 -0.97 -17.17 26.69
N ALA A 299 -2.06 -16.40 26.67
CA ALA A 299 -2.05 -15.02 26.19
C ALA A 299 -1.06 -14.14 26.97
N LYS A 300 -0.96 -14.30 28.30
CA LYS A 300 0.05 -13.60 29.13
C LYS A 300 1.47 -14.04 28.77
N LYS A 301 1.72 -15.34 28.55
CA LYS A 301 3.03 -15.86 28.12
C LYS A 301 3.43 -15.29 26.76
N LEU A 302 2.49 -15.25 25.81
CA LEU A 302 2.69 -14.67 24.48
C LEU A 302 3.06 -13.19 24.57
N VAL A 303 2.33 -12.38 25.35
CA VAL A 303 2.66 -10.95 25.54
C VAL A 303 4.07 -10.78 26.12
N LYS A 304 4.44 -11.56 27.14
CA LYS A 304 5.81 -11.52 27.71
C LYS A 304 6.87 -11.90 26.68
N PHE A 305 6.58 -12.88 25.83
CA PHE A 305 7.47 -13.28 24.74
C PHE A 305 7.65 -12.13 23.73
N VAL A 306 6.56 -11.51 23.27
CA VAL A 306 6.59 -10.39 22.32
C VAL A 306 7.32 -9.18 22.92
N GLU A 307 7.06 -8.81 24.18
CA GLU A 307 7.78 -7.72 24.84
C GLU A 307 9.29 -8.00 24.93
N ARG A 308 9.70 -9.25 25.23
CA ARG A 308 11.11 -9.65 25.25
C ARG A 308 11.73 -9.56 23.87
N ASP A 309 11.04 -10.00 22.81
CA ASP A 309 11.49 -9.84 21.43
C ASP A 309 11.72 -8.37 21.09
N LEU A 310 10.75 -7.51 21.38
CA LEU A 310 10.85 -6.07 21.11
C LEU A 310 12.01 -5.41 21.85
N LYS A 311 12.28 -5.81 23.10
CA LYS A 311 13.46 -5.35 23.86
C LYS A 311 14.77 -5.82 23.24
N SER A 312 14.84 -7.08 22.81
CA SER A 312 16.05 -7.68 22.22
C SER A 312 16.49 -6.99 20.93
N ARG A 313 15.54 -6.41 20.18
CA ARG A 313 15.81 -5.71 18.91
C ARG A 313 16.46 -4.34 19.09
N GLY A 314 16.17 -3.63 20.17
CA GLY A 314 16.81 -2.34 20.46
C GLY A 314 18.23 -2.45 21.00
N ALA A 315 18.73 -3.67 21.21
CA ALA A 315 20.06 -3.91 21.79
C ALA A 315 21.16 -4.17 20.75
N LYS A 316 20.84 -4.14 19.45
CA LYS A 316 21.80 -4.38 18.36
C LYS A 316 22.27 -3.05 17.74
N GLY A 317 23.18 -2.37 18.42
CA GLY A 317 24.01 -1.29 17.89
C GLY A 317 25.46 -1.51 18.32
N PHE A 318 26.42 -1.21 17.46
CA PHE A 318 27.84 -1.09 17.85
C PHE A 318 28.00 0.27 18.54
N GLY A 319 28.38 0.29 19.83
CA GLY A 319 28.60 1.51 20.64
C GLY A 319 27.73 1.62 21.90
N GLU A 320 28.07 2.57 22.78
CA GLU A 320 27.53 2.73 24.15
C GLU A 320 26.04 3.16 24.22
N ALA A 321 25.44 3.63 23.13
CA ALA A 321 24.03 3.99 23.09
C ALA A 321 23.18 2.85 22.51
N LYS A 322 22.65 1.96 23.37
CA LYS A 322 21.60 1.00 22.99
C LYS A 322 20.33 1.75 22.56
N GLN A 323 20.19 2.04 21.26
CA GLN A 323 18.99 2.70 20.73
C GLN A 323 17.78 1.79 20.83
N GLN A 324 16.89 2.10 21.79
CA GLN A 324 15.60 1.43 21.88
C GLN A 324 14.76 1.68 20.63
N LEU A 325 14.03 0.67 20.18
CA LEU A 325 13.05 0.84 19.11
C LEU A 325 12.01 1.90 19.50
N HIS A 326 11.73 2.82 18.56
CA HIS A 326 10.66 3.81 18.71
C HIS A 326 9.32 3.11 19.01
N PRO A 327 8.48 3.64 19.93
CA PRO A 327 7.21 3.01 20.31
C PRO A 327 6.27 2.76 19.13
N GLY A 328 6.25 3.66 18.13
CA GLY A 328 5.48 3.46 16.90
C GLY A 328 5.91 2.21 16.13
N THR A 329 7.22 1.95 16.04
CA THR A 329 7.76 0.74 15.39
C THR A 329 7.39 -0.52 16.18
N LYS A 330 7.40 -0.45 17.52
CA LYS A 330 6.95 -1.55 18.38
C LYS A 330 5.47 -1.88 18.12
N ALA A 331 4.61 -0.86 18.03
CA ALA A 331 3.19 -1.04 17.70
C ALA A 331 3.00 -1.73 16.33
N THR A 332 3.76 -1.33 15.31
CA THR A 332 3.76 -1.94 13.97
C THR A 332 4.12 -3.43 14.02
N TYR A 333 5.13 -3.82 14.80
CA TYR A 333 5.48 -5.25 14.95
C TYR A 333 4.38 -6.05 15.64
N ILE A 334 3.72 -5.49 16.64
CA ILE A 334 2.62 -6.16 17.35
C ILE A 334 1.43 -6.38 16.40
N THR A 335 1.20 -5.50 15.42
CA THR A 335 0.18 -5.71 14.39
C THR A 335 0.36 -7.04 13.64
N ALA A 336 1.61 -7.46 13.36
CA ALA A 336 1.87 -8.76 12.73
C ALA A 336 1.49 -9.93 13.65
N TRP A 337 1.75 -9.81 14.95
CA TRP A 337 1.36 -10.81 15.96
C TRP A 337 -0.16 -10.90 16.12
N ILE A 338 -0.86 -9.77 16.07
CA ILE A 338 -2.32 -9.73 16.09
C ILE A 338 -2.87 -10.46 14.85
N GLY A 339 -2.33 -10.17 13.66
CA GLY A 339 -2.73 -10.85 12.42
C GLY A 339 -2.50 -12.37 12.49
N LEU A 340 -1.35 -12.80 13.00
CA LEU A 340 -1.06 -14.23 13.23
C LEU A 340 -2.04 -14.86 14.23
N ALA A 341 -2.31 -14.20 15.36
CA ALA A 341 -3.23 -14.72 16.37
C ALA A 341 -4.65 -14.87 15.83
N LYS A 342 -5.14 -13.87 15.07
CA LYS A 342 -6.44 -13.97 14.39
C LYS A 342 -6.49 -15.15 13.43
N PHE A 343 -5.44 -15.35 12.64
CA PHE A 343 -5.36 -16.48 11.72
C PHE A 343 -5.40 -17.83 12.44
N VAL A 344 -4.62 -17.98 13.52
CA VAL A 344 -4.57 -19.23 14.28
C VAL A 344 -5.93 -19.54 14.93
N PHE A 345 -6.64 -18.52 15.42
CA PHE A 345 -7.95 -18.68 16.08
C PHE A 345 -9.15 -18.44 15.14
N ARG A 346 -8.95 -18.46 13.82
CA ARG A 346 -10.01 -18.14 12.82
C ARG A 346 -11.23 -19.06 12.88
N GLU A 347 -11.05 -20.29 13.32
CA GLU A 347 -12.13 -21.28 13.47
C GLU A 347 -12.74 -21.25 14.87
N GLU A 348 -12.08 -20.63 15.84
CA GLU A 348 -12.52 -20.58 17.23
C GLU A 348 -13.35 -19.32 17.55
N THR A 349 -13.16 -18.24 16.78
CA THR A 349 -13.89 -17.00 17.00
C THR A 349 -15.36 -17.16 16.60
N ASP A 350 -16.26 -16.59 17.38
CA ASP A 350 -17.65 -16.45 16.94
C ASP A 350 -17.74 -15.25 15.98
N ALA A 351 -17.60 -15.52 14.68
CA ALA A 351 -17.65 -14.50 13.65
C ALA A 351 -19.04 -13.82 13.53
N THR A 352 -20.08 -14.37 14.15
CA THR A 352 -21.42 -13.76 14.15
C THR A 352 -21.55 -12.66 15.20
N GLU A 353 -20.88 -12.82 16.34
CA GLU A 353 -20.88 -11.83 17.44
C GLU A 353 -19.65 -10.91 17.40
N TYR A 354 -18.48 -11.44 17.05
CA TYR A 354 -17.19 -10.75 17.17
C TYR A 354 -16.43 -10.71 15.84
N ASN A 355 -16.75 -9.73 14.99
CA ASN A 355 -16.02 -9.51 13.73
C ASN A 355 -14.54 -9.10 13.92
N ASP A 356 -14.14 -8.75 15.14
CA ASP A 356 -12.83 -8.21 15.46
C ASP A 356 -11.98 -9.16 16.31
N PHE A 357 -12.45 -10.38 16.60
CA PHE A 357 -11.77 -11.37 17.44
C PHE A 357 -11.52 -10.88 18.89
N SER A 358 -12.39 -10.01 19.43
CA SER A 358 -12.26 -9.51 20.81
C SER A 358 -12.56 -10.58 21.87
N ASP A 359 -13.26 -11.64 21.50
CA ASP A 359 -13.48 -12.88 22.25
C ASP A 359 -12.18 -13.66 22.51
N ILE A 360 -11.24 -13.65 21.56
CA ILE A 360 -9.97 -14.38 21.68
C ILE A 360 -9.00 -13.73 22.69
N PRO A 361 -8.59 -14.41 23.78
CA PRO A 361 -7.72 -13.84 24.83
C PRO A 361 -6.36 -13.33 24.32
N SER A 362 -5.72 -14.07 23.41
CA SER A 362 -4.43 -13.69 22.80
C SER A 362 -4.52 -12.40 21.98
N VAL A 363 -5.60 -12.24 21.20
CA VAL A 363 -5.84 -11.02 20.40
C VAL A 363 -6.07 -9.82 21.32
N ARG A 364 -6.91 -9.98 22.34
CA ARG A 364 -7.19 -8.93 23.34
C ARG A 364 -5.93 -8.49 24.07
N ALA A 365 -5.10 -9.44 24.50
CA ALA A 365 -3.85 -9.16 25.20
C ALA A 365 -2.83 -8.42 24.33
N LEU A 366 -2.68 -8.83 23.06
CA LEU A 366 -1.81 -8.16 22.09
C LEU A 366 -2.31 -6.75 21.74
N ARG A 367 -3.63 -6.55 21.58
CA ARG A 367 -4.22 -5.21 21.36
C ARG A 367 -3.95 -4.26 22.53
N ARG A 368 -4.05 -4.74 23.78
CA ARG A 368 -3.68 -3.94 24.96
C ARG A 368 -2.21 -3.52 24.91
N LEU A 369 -1.31 -4.44 24.55
CA LEU A 369 0.11 -4.15 24.38
C LEU A 369 0.37 -3.14 23.25
N GLN A 370 -0.29 -3.31 22.11
CA GLN A 370 -0.22 -2.36 20.99
C GLN A 370 -0.70 -0.97 21.41
N GLY A 371 -1.85 -0.88 22.08
CA GLY A 371 -2.43 0.37 22.58
C GLY A 371 -1.51 1.11 23.55
N LYS A 372 -0.81 0.39 24.43
CA LYS A 372 0.25 0.94 25.29
C LYS A 372 1.34 1.64 24.45
N PHE A 373 1.87 0.97 23.42
CA PHE A 373 2.90 1.56 22.57
C PHE A 373 2.39 2.66 21.64
N VAL A 374 1.14 2.60 21.18
CA VAL A 374 0.51 3.70 20.41
C VAL A 374 0.37 4.95 21.27
N LYS A 375 -0.05 4.82 22.54
CA LYS A 375 -0.10 5.94 23.50
C LYS A 375 1.29 6.51 23.75
N GLN A 376 2.28 5.65 23.99
CA GLN A 376 3.68 6.07 24.14
C GLN A 376 4.22 6.76 22.88
N ALA A 377 3.85 6.30 21.67
CA ALA A 377 4.28 6.91 20.42
C ALA A 377 3.74 8.32 20.21
N LYS A 378 2.54 8.61 20.73
CA LYS A 378 1.94 9.95 20.71
C LYS A 378 2.62 10.92 21.68
N GLN A 379 3.18 10.39 22.77
CA GLN A 379 3.83 11.16 23.83
C GLN A 379 5.34 11.26 23.64
N ALA A 380 5.94 10.32 22.91
CA ALA A 380 7.36 10.33 22.63
C ALA A 380 7.68 11.56 21.79
N ASP A 381 8.69 12.31 22.22
CA ASP A 381 9.31 13.31 21.36
C ASP A 381 9.72 12.61 20.07
N ARG A 382 9.52 13.30 18.94
CA ARG A 382 10.06 12.82 17.67
C ARG A 382 11.57 12.72 17.87
N VAL A 383 12.09 11.50 18.03
CA VAL A 383 13.53 11.17 18.13
C VAL A 383 14.24 11.43 16.78
N PHE A 384 13.71 12.36 15.98
CA PHE A 384 14.27 12.78 14.73
C PHE A 384 15.28 13.86 15.05
N ASP A 385 16.56 13.51 15.03
CA ASP A 385 17.62 14.49 15.14
C ASP A 385 17.58 15.39 13.90
N ARG A 386 16.80 16.47 14.04
CA ARG A 386 16.34 17.34 12.97
C ARG A 386 17.51 18.07 12.32
N ALA A 387 18.54 18.38 13.11
CA ALA A 387 19.78 18.99 12.64
C ALA A 387 20.50 18.10 11.63
N LEU A 388 20.37 16.76 11.71
CA LEU A 388 21.08 15.84 10.84
C LEU A 388 20.40 15.61 9.47
N LYS A 389 19.15 16.05 9.27
CA LYS A 389 18.34 15.71 8.08
C LYS A 389 17.48 16.86 7.55
N SER A 390 17.73 18.07 8.00
CA SER A 390 17.02 19.28 7.60
C SER A 390 17.99 20.44 7.55
N ILE A 391 17.81 21.32 6.57
CA ILE A 391 18.49 22.61 6.47
C ILE A 391 17.43 23.73 6.51
N PRO A 392 17.81 24.98 6.79
CA PRO A 392 16.96 26.14 6.51
C PRO A 392 16.40 26.13 5.08
N TRP A 393 15.18 26.62 4.90
CA TRP A 393 14.56 26.68 3.56
C TRP A 393 15.34 27.59 2.60
N ALA A 394 15.91 28.69 3.11
CA ALA A 394 16.77 29.57 2.31
C ALA A 394 18.00 28.82 1.77
N ASP A 395 18.65 28.01 2.59
CA ASP A 395 19.81 27.20 2.17
C ASP A 395 19.42 26.18 1.09
N PHE A 396 18.21 25.61 1.17
CA PHE A 396 17.68 24.77 0.09
C PHE A 396 17.48 25.53 -1.22
N LEU A 397 17.00 26.78 -1.18
CA LEU A 397 16.88 27.62 -2.38
C LEU A 397 18.27 27.96 -2.96
N ASN A 398 19.26 28.23 -2.12
CA ASN A 398 20.65 28.42 -2.56
C ASN A 398 21.19 27.16 -3.25
N CYS A 399 20.90 25.96 -2.72
CA CYS A 399 21.28 24.71 -3.38
C CYS A 399 20.64 24.56 -4.77
N VAL A 400 19.39 25.00 -4.94
CA VAL A 400 18.71 24.97 -6.25
C VAL A 400 19.41 25.91 -7.23
N GLU A 401 19.83 27.09 -6.77
CA GLU A 401 20.59 28.03 -7.59
C GLU A 401 22.00 27.52 -7.93
N ASP A 402 22.69 26.88 -6.98
CA ASP A 402 23.99 26.25 -7.24
C ASP A 402 23.87 25.15 -8.31
N LEU A 403 22.80 24.36 -8.27
CA LEU A 403 22.53 23.35 -9.30
C LEU A 403 22.23 23.97 -10.67
N ARG A 404 21.58 25.13 -10.71
CA ARG A 404 21.37 25.90 -11.94
C ARG A 404 22.72 26.28 -12.53
N CYS A 405 23.58 26.90 -11.74
CA CYS A 405 24.93 27.27 -12.15
C CYS A 405 25.73 26.05 -12.64
N GLN A 406 25.69 24.93 -11.91
CA GLN A 406 26.36 23.68 -12.31
C GLN A 406 25.84 23.11 -13.63
N SER A 407 24.55 23.30 -13.96
CA SER A 407 23.96 22.84 -15.22
C SER A 407 24.42 23.64 -16.43
N LEU A 408 24.92 24.86 -16.23
CA LEU A 408 25.46 25.74 -17.28
C LEU A 408 26.94 25.49 -17.56
N VAL A 409 27.66 24.88 -16.62
CA VAL A 409 29.09 24.60 -16.73
C VAL A 409 29.35 23.55 -17.82
N ARG A 410 30.34 23.80 -18.67
CA ARG A 410 30.74 22.90 -19.77
C ARG A 410 31.90 21.97 -19.44
N PHE A 411 32.69 22.30 -18.41
CA PHE A 411 33.90 21.58 -18.05
C PHE A 411 33.84 21.05 -16.62
N ASN A 412 34.47 19.92 -16.34
CA ASN A 412 34.64 19.44 -14.96
C ASN A 412 35.75 20.21 -14.23
N ASP A 413 35.99 19.90 -12.96
CA ASP A 413 37.02 20.55 -12.14
C ASP A 413 38.45 20.28 -12.66
N ALA A 414 38.63 19.25 -13.49
CA ALA A 414 39.88 18.93 -14.18
C ALA A 414 40.03 19.67 -15.53
N GLY A 415 39.05 20.48 -15.93
CA GLY A 415 39.04 21.22 -17.20
C GLY A 415 38.60 20.41 -18.42
N GLU A 416 38.14 19.16 -18.23
CA GLU A 416 37.69 18.30 -19.32
C GLU A 416 36.23 18.59 -19.68
N THR A 417 35.88 18.43 -20.96
CA THR A 417 34.50 18.64 -21.42
C THR A 417 33.58 17.59 -20.82
N LEU A 418 32.46 18.03 -20.24
CA LEU A 418 31.46 17.11 -19.69
C LEU A 418 30.81 16.27 -20.80
N SER A 419 30.58 14.99 -20.51
CA SER A 419 29.77 14.14 -21.37
C SER A 419 28.31 14.60 -21.39
N GLU A 420 27.60 14.28 -22.47
CA GLU A 420 26.18 14.63 -22.60
C GLU A 420 25.31 14.02 -21.49
N VAL A 421 25.69 12.82 -21.02
CA VAL A 421 25.03 12.16 -19.88
C VAL A 421 25.23 12.96 -18.59
N GLU A 422 26.43 13.51 -18.35
CA GLU A 422 26.70 14.34 -17.18
C GLU A 422 25.95 15.67 -17.23
N LYS A 423 25.95 16.34 -18.38
CA LYS A 423 25.17 17.57 -18.61
C LYS A 423 23.69 17.32 -18.35
N ALA A 424 23.13 16.25 -18.94
CA ALA A 424 21.75 15.84 -18.74
C ALA A 424 21.44 15.55 -17.26
N MET A 425 22.33 14.86 -16.53
CA MET A 425 22.13 14.58 -15.11
C MET A 425 22.16 15.85 -14.25
N ARG A 426 23.03 16.82 -14.54
CA ARG A 426 23.09 18.11 -13.83
C ARG A 426 21.80 18.92 -14.07
N LEU A 427 21.39 19.05 -15.34
CA LEU A 427 20.13 19.71 -15.71
C LEU A 427 18.92 19.01 -15.06
N GLN A 428 18.88 17.68 -15.08
CA GLN A 428 17.82 16.91 -14.42
C GLN A 428 17.72 17.20 -12.92
N LYS A 429 18.86 17.22 -12.22
CA LYS A 429 18.90 17.52 -10.78
C LYS A 429 18.34 18.92 -10.50
N PHE A 430 18.77 19.91 -11.28
CA PHE A 430 18.27 21.27 -11.18
C PHE A 430 16.76 21.36 -11.42
N VAL A 431 16.25 20.83 -12.54
CA VAL A 431 14.81 20.86 -12.87
C VAL A 431 13.99 20.14 -11.80
N LEU A 432 14.42 18.97 -11.35
CA LEU A 432 13.73 18.20 -10.31
C LEU A 432 13.64 18.96 -8.98
N LEU A 433 14.75 19.54 -8.51
CA LEU A 433 14.80 20.24 -7.22
C LEU A 433 14.12 21.61 -7.29
N SER A 434 14.11 22.25 -8.46
CA SER A 434 13.31 23.45 -8.73
C SER A 434 11.81 23.17 -8.63
N LEU A 435 11.33 22.01 -9.09
CA LEU A 435 9.92 21.64 -8.88
C LEU A 435 9.58 21.43 -7.39
N PHE A 436 10.57 21.12 -6.54
CA PHE A 436 10.35 21.08 -5.09
C PHE A 436 10.36 22.47 -4.46
N SER A 437 10.93 23.50 -5.09
CA SER A 437 11.00 24.87 -4.55
C SER A 437 9.88 25.77 -5.08
N LEU A 438 9.55 25.68 -6.36
CA LEU A 438 8.62 26.59 -7.06
C LEU A 438 7.15 26.33 -6.74
N ILE A 439 6.81 25.10 -6.36
CA ILE A 439 5.47 24.73 -5.88
C ILE A 439 5.57 24.13 -4.47
N PRO A 440 4.51 24.22 -3.66
CA PRO A 440 4.48 23.57 -2.35
C PRO A 440 4.89 22.09 -2.46
N PRO A 441 5.93 21.64 -1.73
CA PRO A 441 6.58 20.34 -2.00
C PRO A 441 5.61 19.15 -2.09
N LEU A 442 5.47 18.58 -3.29
CA LEU A 442 4.65 17.39 -3.52
C LEU A 442 5.35 16.11 -3.05
N ARG A 443 4.66 14.96 -3.12
CA ARG A 443 5.24 13.69 -2.68
C ARG A 443 6.27 13.29 -3.71
N GLN A 444 7.37 12.67 -3.29
CA GLN A 444 8.36 12.14 -4.24
C GLN A 444 7.76 11.23 -5.32
N ARG A 445 6.64 10.56 -5.02
CA ARG A 445 5.88 9.74 -5.98
C ARG A 445 5.36 10.57 -7.15
N THR A 446 4.89 11.79 -6.90
CA THR A 446 4.36 12.69 -7.95
C THR A 446 5.43 12.95 -9.00
N PHE A 447 6.63 13.35 -8.58
CA PHE A 447 7.73 13.63 -9.51
C PHE A 447 8.27 12.36 -10.17
N ARG A 448 8.36 11.24 -9.43
CA ARG A 448 8.77 9.94 -9.98
C ARG A 448 7.86 9.45 -11.11
N GLU A 449 6.56 9.69 -11.00
CA GLU A 449 5.53 9.21 -11.92
C GLU A 449 5.00 10.32 -12.85
N LEU A 450 5.68 11.48 -12.90
CA LEU A 450 5.31 12.63 -13.74
C LEU A 450 5.46 12.27 -15.22
N GLN A 451 4.47 12.58 -16.06
CA GLN A 451 4.44 12.22 -17.49
C GLN A 451 3.86 13.37 -18.32
N VAL A 452 4.57 13.76 -19.38
CA VAL A 452 4.07 14.74 -20.36
C VAL A 452 2.81 14.20 -21.03
N GLY A 453 1.79 15.03 -21.18
CA GLY A 453 0.52 14.68 -21.84
C GLY A 453 -0.41 13.79 -21.00
N ARG A 454 -0.04 13.44 -19.76
CA ARG A 454 -0.91 12.70 -18.83
C ARG A 454 -1.02 13.37 -17.47
N THR A 455 0.10 13.77 -16.87
CA THR A 455 0.12 14.44 -15.55
C THR A 455 0.89 15.75 -15.54
N LEU A 456 1.67 16.03 -16.58
CA LEU A 456 2.31 17.30 -16.85
C LEU A 456 1.82 17.82 -18.20
N PHE A 457 1.23 19.02 -18.21
CA PHE A 457 0.64 19.60 -19.41
C PHE A 457 1.05 21.05 -19.60
N LYS A 458 1.20 21.47 -20.85
CA LYS A 458 1.39 22.88 -21.24
C LYS A 458 0.09 23.42 -21.83
N GLY A 459 -0.42 24.51 -21.30
CA GLY A 459 -1.73 25.05 -21.68
C GLY A 459 -2.28 26.06 -20.68
N MET A 460 -3.59 26.13 -20.55
CA MET A 460 -4.30 27.01 -19.62
C MET A 460 -5.38 26.23 -18.87
N LEU A 461 -5.47 26.44 -17.56
CA LEU A 461 -6.55 25.88 -16.75
C LEU A 461 -7.72 26.87 -16.72
N SER A 462 -8.90 26.44 -17.17
CA SER A 462 -10.14 27.22 -17.13
C SER A 462 -11.19 26.54 -16.25
N GLU A 463 -12.30 27.22 -15.97
CA GLU A 463 -13.44 26.63 -15.27
C GLU A 463 -14.05 25.42 -16.02
N GLN A 464 -13.92 25.39 -17.35
CA GLN A 464 -14.41 24.32 -18.21
C GLN A 464 -13.41 23.15 -18.35
N GLY A 465 -12.25 23.26 -17.70
CA GLY A 465 -11.18 22.26 -17.72
C GLY A 465 -9.88 22.77 -18.34
N PHE A 466 -8.97 21.84 -18.58
CA PHE A 466 -7.64 22.13 -19.12
C PHE A 466 -7.68 22.30 -20.64
N VAL A 467 -7.23 23.44 -21.14
CA VAL A 467 -7.09 23.74 -22.56
C VAL A 467 -5.61 23.58 -22.94
N PRO A 468 -5.26 22.58 -23.77
CA PRO A 468 -3.87 22.38 -24.17
C PRO A 468 -3.39 23.49 -25.12
N VAL A 469 -2.08 23.75 -25.13
CA VAL A 469 -1.48 24.89 -25.85
C VAL A 469 -1.85 24.92 -27.34
N GLU A 470 -2.03 23.76 -27.97
CA GLU A 470 -2.38 23.63 -29.39
C GLU A 470 -3.80 24.13 -29.70
N ARG A 471 -4.64 24.31 -28.67
CA ARG A 471 -6.02 24.80 -28.78
C ARG A 471 -6.21 26.20 -28.19
N MET A 472 -5.13 26.83 -27.71
CA MET A 472 -5.20 28.17 -27.14
C MET A 472 -5.20 29.23 -28.24
N SER A 473 -6.01 30.27 -28.06
CA SER A 473 -6.01 31.42 -28.97
C SER A 473 -4.71 32.22 -28.92
N ASN A 474 -4.05 32.25 -27.76
CA ASN A 474 -2.73 32.84 -27.58
C ASN A 474 -1.75 31.83 -26.92
N PRO A 475 -0.94 31.11 -27.70
CA PRO A 475 0.00 30.12 -27.18
C PRO A 475 1.07 30.68 -26.23
N GLU A 476 1.38 31.98 -26.28
CA GLU A 476 2.37 32.63 -25.40
C GLU A 476 1.90 32.71 -23.93
N ASP A 477 0.58 32.68 -23.72
CA ASP A 477 -0.02 32.66 -22.38
C ASP A 477 0.01 31.25 -21.76
N ALA A 478 0.48 30.24 -22.49
CA ALA A 478 0.54 28.88 -21.97
C ALA A 478 1.46 28.78 -20.75
N ARG A 479 1.01 28.03 -19.76
CA ARG A 479 1.75 27.70 -18.54
C ARG A 479 1.83 26.18 -18.40
N TRP A 480 2.79 25.72 -17.61
CA TRP A 480 2.92 24.31 -17.25
C TRP A 480 2.10 24.01 -16.00
N TYR A 481 1.35 22.92 -16.05
CA TYR A 481 0.51 22.45 -14.94
C TYR A 481 0.81 21.00 -14.62
N ILE A 482 0.81 20.68 -13.33
CA ILE A 482 0.72 19.31 -12.85
C ILE A 482 -0.76 19.01 -12.58
N CYS A 483 -1.31 18.06 -13.34
CA CYS A 483 -2.71 17.65 -13.27
C CYS A 483 -2.78 16.18 -12.80
N LEU A 484 -3.41 15.93 -11.67
CA LEU A 484 -3.46 14.61 -11.04
C LEU A 484 -4.91 14.17 -10.87
N SER A 485 -5.25 13.01 -11.42
CA SER A 485 -6.53 12.37 -11.16
C SER A 485 -6.53 11.72 -9.76
N PRO A 486 -7.71 11.34 -9.22
CA PRO A 486 -7.81 10.65 -7.94
C PRO A 486 -6.95 9.37 -7.81
N ALA A 487 -6.58 8.74 -8.93
CA ALA A 487 -5.76 7.53 -8.96
C ALA A 487 -4.25 7.81 -8.90
N ASP A 488 -3.81 9.01 -9.27
CA ASP A 488 -2.40 9.35 -9.44
C ASP A 488 -1.71 9.68 -8.10
N TYR A 489 -2.48 9.88 -7.02
CA TYR A 489 -1.90 10.22 -5.71
C TYR A 489 -2.65 9.61 -4.51
N LYS A 490 -1.91 9.46 -3.40
CA LYS A 490 -2.35 8.73 -2.19
C LYS A 490 -3.68 9.22 -1.62
N THR A 491 -3.94 10.52 -1.73
CA THR A 491 -5.10 11.18 -1.12
C THR A 491 -6.17 11.56 -2.14
N GLY A 492 -6.06 11.11 -3.40
CA GLY A 492 -7.00 11.47 -4.46
C GLY A 492 -8.43 11.00 -4.22
N LYS A 493 -8.64 9.88 -3.52
CA LYS A 493 -9.99 9.46 -3.09
C LYS A 493 -10.69 10.48 -2.18
N ALA A 494 -9.92 11.25 -1.41
CA ALA A 494 -10.47 12.21 -0.45
C ALA A 494 -10.57 13.63 -1.01
N TYR A 495 -9.65 14.02 -1.90
CA TYR A 495 -9.55 15.39 -2.41
C TYR A 495 -9.88 15.52 -3.90
N GLY A 496 -10.26 14.44 -4.58
CA GLY A 496 -10.63 14.47 -5.99
C GLY A 496 -9.44 14.62 -6.93
N SER A 497 -9.60 15.40 -7.98
CA SER A 497 -8.52 15.78 -8.89
C SER A 497 -7.77 16.98 -8.30
N TRP A 498 -6.47 17.08 -8.62
CA TRP A 498 -5.63 18.18 -8.17
C TRP A 498 -4.90 18.80 -9.35
N HIS A 499 -4.88 20.13 -9.41
CA HIS A 499 -4.20 20.90 -10.44
C HIS A 499 -3.33 21.95 -9.77
N GLY A 500 -2.07 22.04 -10.18
CA GLY A 500 -1.15 23.07 -9.73
C GLY A 500 -0.37 23.64 -10.88
N GLU A 501 -0.45 24.96 -11.06
CA GLU A 501 0.42 25.70 -11.96
C GLU A 501 1.86 25.64 -11.45
N ILE A 502 2.81 25.49 -12.37
CA ILE A 502 4.24 25.62 -12.10
C ILE A 502 4.63 27.06 -12.47
N PRO A 503 5.05 27.89 -11.50
CA PRO A 503 5.46 29.26 -11.82
C PRO A 503 6.66 29.31 -12.78
N ASP A 504 6.58 30.20 -13.77
CA ASP A 504 7.70 30.48 -14.66
C ASP A 504 8.64 31.52 -14.02
N PHE A 505 9.47 31.05 -13.09
CA PHE A 505 10.39 31.91 -12.36
C PHE A 505 11.51 32.41 -13.26
N ARG A 506 11.79 33.72 -13.22
CA ARG A 506 12.88 34.35 -13.97
C ARG A 506 14.14 34.48 -13.12
N TYR A 507 15.26 34.04 -13.67
CA TYR A 507 16.58 34.11 -13.05
C TYR A 507 17.33 35.39 -13.43
N ALA A 508 18.40 35.69 -12.70
CA ALA A 508 19.17 36.92 -12.87
C ALA A 508 19.87 37.05 -14.24
N ASP A 509 20.13 35.92 -14.92
CA ASP A 509 20.71 35.89 -16.26
C ASP A 509 19.68 36.07 -17.39
N GLY A 510 18.42 36.35 -17.04
CA GLY A 510 17.33 36.54 -18.00
C GLY A 510 16.66 35.26 -18.46
N SER A 511 17.20 34.09 -18.11
CA SER A 511 16.54 32.80 -18.36
C SER A 511 15.33 32.60 -17.45
N SER A 512 14.44 31.71 -17.84
CA SER A 512 13.24 31.32 -17.10
C SER A 512 13.27 29.83 -16.73
N PHE A 513 12.49 29.42 -15.74
CA PHE A 513 12.36 28.00 -15.41
C PHE A 513 11.82 27.19 -16.61
N TYR A 514 10.94 27.78 -17.41
CA TYR A 514 10.42 27.13 -18.61
C TYR A 514 11.51 26.87 -19.66
N ASP A 515 12.52 27.73 -19.78
CA ASP A 515 13.65 27.50 -20.69
C ASP A 515 14.40 26.22 -20.31
N TYR A 516 14.69 26.05 -19.01
CA TYR A 516 15.37 24.84 -18.53
C TYR A 516 14.50 23.58 -18.58
N LEU A 517 13.19 23.72 -18.34
CA LEU A 517 12.26 22.60 -18.47
C LEU A 517 12.15 22.16 -19.93
N ALA A 518 12.06 23.10 -20.88
CA ALA A 518 12.07 22.82 -22.31
C ALA A 518 13.39 22.15 -22.73
N GLU A 519 14.53 22.73 -22.37
CA GLU A 519 15.86 22.15 -22.65
C GLU A 519 15.98 20.73 -22.09
N TRP A 520 15.47 20.47 -20.88
CA TRP A 520 15.44 19.13 -20.31
C TRP A 520 14.56 18.17 -21.13
N LEU A 521 13.34 18.57 -21.46
CA LEU A 521 12.37 17.71 -22.15
C LEU A 521 12.79 17.41 -23.59
N ASP A 522 13.31 18.41 -24.29
CA ASP A 522 13.60 18.35 -25.72
C ASP A 522 14.99 17.78 -25.99
N ASN A 523 15.99 18.17 -25.20
CA ASN A 523 17.40 17.88 -25.49
C ASN A 523 18.07 17.02 -24.40
N GLY A 524 17.83 17.31 -23.12
CA GLY A 524 18.53 16.66 -22.01
C GLY A 524 18.11 15.20 -21.79
N ARG A 525 16.80 14.94 -21.80
CA ARG A 525 16.22 13.66 -21.37
C ARG A 525 16.64 12.48 -22.26
N GLN A 526 16.79 12.70 -23.57
CA GLN A 526 17.15 11.65 -24.53
C GLN A 526 18.55 11.07 -24.29
N TRP A 527 19.49 11.84 -23.74
CA TRP A 527 20.85 11.38 -23.43
C TRP A 527 20.88 10.29 -22.35
N LEU A 528 19.83 10.15 -21.55
CA LEU A 528 19.71 9.08 -20.56
C LEU A 528 19.09 7.80 -21.14
N ASN A 529 18.69 7.79 -22.41
CA ASN A 529 18.03 6.69 -23.11
C ASN A 529 16.87 6.04 -22.32
N PRO A 530 15.83 6.81 -21.92
CA PRO A 530 14.76 6.31 -21.07
C PRO A 530 13.85 5.30 -21.77
N VAL A 531 13.61 4.16 -21.13
CA VAL A 531 12.71 3.09 -21.63
C VAL A 531 11.27 3.22 -21.09
N HIS A 532 10.87 4.44 -20.71
CA HIS A 532 9.60 4.74 -20.06
C HIS A 532 9.11 6.16 -20.37
N PRO A 533 7.82 6.48 -20.16
CA PRO A 533 7.28 7.82 -20.46
C PRO A 533 7.50 8.87 -19.36
N PHE A 534 8.06 8.51 -18.20
CA PHE A 534 8.24 9.48 -17.09
C PHE A 534 9.25 10.59 -17.42
N VAL A 535 8.99 11.81 -16.91
CA VAL A 535 9.82 13.01 -17.12
C VAL A 535 11.25 12.81 -16.65
N PHE A 536 11.45 12.12 -15.53
CA PHE A 536 12.76 11.89 -14.92
C PHE A 536 13.20 10.42 -15.03
N SER A 537 14.49 10.21 -15.27
CA SER A 537 15.11 8.91 -15.49
C SER A 537 16.40 8.76 -14.68
N GLN A 538 16.70 7.52 -14.29
CA GLN A 538 18.06 7.18 -13.84
C GLN A 538 19.04 7.32 -15.01
N GLN A 539 20.34 7.40 -14.71
CA GLN A 539 21.41 7.57 -15.69
C GLN A 539 21.42 6.49 -16.80
N ARG A 540 20.87 5.29 -16.52
CA ARG A 540 20.76 4.16 -17.46
C ARG A 540 19.35 3.95 -18.00
N GLY A 541 18.56 5.01 -18.13
CA GLY A 541 17.23 4.95 -18.75
C GLY A 541 16.12 4.28 -17.94
N ASN A 542 16.43 3.79 -16.73
CA ASN A 542 15.47 3.11 -15.87
C ASN A 542 14.60 4.10 -15.10
N PRO A 543 13.31 3.78 -14.83
CA PRO A 543 12.46 4.65 -14.04
C PRO A 543 12.99 4.76 -12.62
N PHE A 544 12.87 5.93 -12.01
CA PHE A 544 13.17 6.07 -10.60
C PHE A 544 12.25 5.18 -9.75
N SER A 545 12.80 4.62 -8.67
CA SER A 545 12.06 3.99 -7.58
C SER A 545 11.98 4.98 -6.41
N GLY A 546 11.16 4.68 -5.40
CA GLY A 546 11.16 5.49 -4.17
C GLY A 546 12.52 5.50 -3.43
N GLN A 547 13.34 4.48 -3.62
CA GLN A 547 14.69 4.41 -3.04
C GLN A 547 15.70 5.20 -3.89
N SER A 548 15.70 5.00 -5.21
CA SER A 548 16.69 5.66 -6.08
C SER A 548 16.47 7.16 -6.22
N LEU A 549 15.21 7.64 -6.29
CA LEU A 549 14.94 9.09 -6.26
C LEU A 549 15.32 9.70 -4.90
N GLY A 550 14.96 8.99 -3.82
CA GLY A 550 15.33 9.42 -2.47
C GLY A 550 16.83 9.46 -2.25
N HIS A 551 17.59 8.56 -2.88
CA HIS A 551 19.05 8.57 -2.86
C HIS A 551 19.61 9.75 -3.63
N LEU A 552 19.14 9.97 -4.87
CA LEU A 552 19.55 11.10 -5.71
C LEU A 552 19.41 12.43 -4.96
N VAL A 553 18.24 12.70 -4.37
CA VAL A 553 17.99 13.95 -3.64
C VAL A 553 18.89 14.07 -2.40
N LYS A 554 19.04 12.98 -1.63
CA LYS A 554 19.88 12.98 -0.43
C LYS A 554 21.36 13.20 -0.73
N GLU A 555 21.88 12.54 -1.76
CA GLU A 555 23.28 12.71 -2.18
C GLU A 555 23.48 14.11 -2.72
N THR A 556 22.62 14.58 -3.61
CA THR A 556 22.73 15.93 -4.18
C THR A 556 22.75 17.01 -3.09
N LEU A 557 21.86 16.93 -2.10
CA LEU A 557 21.85 17.91 -1.00
C LEU A 557 23.00 17.69 -0.01
N TYR A 558 23.46 16.45 0.19
CA TYR A 558 24.62 16.18 1.03
C TYR A 558 25.90 16.74 0.41
N ASP A 559 26.08 16.60 -0.90
CA ASP A 559 27.25 17.11 -1.62
C ASP A 559 27.32 18.65 -1.53
N LEU A 560 26.16 19.32 -1.54
CA LEU A 560 26.08 20.79 -1.47
C LEU A 560 26.14 21.35 -0.03
N THR A 561 25.63 20.62 0.96
CA THR A 561 25.40 21.17 2.32
C THR A 561 26.06 20.38 3.45
N GLY A 562 26.60 19.19 3.18
CA GLY A 562 27.03 18.23 4.19
C GLY A 562 25.86 17.54 4.94
N VAL A 563 24.60 17.84 4.60
CA VAL A 563 23.42 17.31 5.30
C VAL A 563 22.59 16.42 4.39
N SER A 564 22.32 15.18 4.83
CA SER A 564 21.53 14.21 4.05
C SER A 564 20.03 14.45 4.22
N VAL A 565 19.48 15.34 3.40
CA VAL A 565 18.06 15.75 3.45
C VAL A 565 17.20 14.82 2.57
N PRO A 566 16.27 14.03 3.14
CA PRO A 566 15.36 13.20 2.35
C PRO A 566 14.25 14.04 1.69
N PRO A 567 13.68 13.61 0.55
CA PRO A 567 12.61 14.38 -0.14
C PRO A 567 11.41 14.73 0.75
N GLN A 568 11.07 13.85 1.70
CA GLN A 568 9.98 14.09 2.65
C GLN A 568 10.30 15.24 3.62
N ALA A 569 11.57 15.49 3.96
CA ALA A 569 11.96 16.58 4.84
C ALA A 569 11.77 17.95 4.18
N LEU A 570 11.87 18.06 2.85
CA LEU A 570 11.59 19.31 2.11
C LEU A 570 10.19 19.86 2.42
N ARG A 571 9.21 18.96 2.57
CA ARG A 571 7.83 19.30 2.98
C ARG A 571 7.78 19.91 4.37
N ASN A 572 8.53 19.34 5.30
CA ASN A 572 8.61 19.84 6.67
C ASN A 572 9.34 21.19 6.71
N MET A 573 10.43 21.33 5.96
CA MET A 573 11.22 22.56 5.85
C MET A 573 10.35 23.71 5.33
N PHE A 574 9.62 23.47 4.23
CA PHE A 574 8.70 24.45 3.65
C PHE A 574 7.61 24.89 4.64
N VAL A 575 6.87 23.94 5.22
CA VAL A 575 5.79 24.25 6.19
C VAL A 575 6.33 24.98 7.41
N THR A 576 7.51 24.59 7.90
CA THR A 576 8.16 25.28 9.01
C THR A 576 8.52 26.72 8.62
N HIS A 577 9.08 26.93 7.43
CA HIS A 577 9.47 28.25 6.94
C HIS A 577 8.25 29.18 6.83
N VAL A 578 7.18 28.74 6.13
CA VAL A 578 5.92 29.48 5.99
C VAL A 578 5.31 29.87 7.34
N LYS A 579 5.40 29.01 8.35
CA LYS A 579 4.89 29.33 9.68
C LYS A 579 5.79 30.28 10.47
N ARG A 580 7.11 30.20 10.27
CA ARG A 580 8.07 31.14 10.88
C ARG A 580 7.95 32.55 10.31
N THR A 581 7.54 32.69 9.05
CA THR A 581 7.26 34.01 8.44
C THR A 581 5.94 34.63 8.91
N GLY A 582 5.16 33.94 9.77
CA GLY A 582 3.90 34.45 10.28
C GLY A 582 2.77 34.47 9.24
N ALA A 583 2.83 33.58 8.23
CA ALA A 583 1.81 33.55 7.18
C ALA A 583 0.39 33.40 7.76
N PRO A 584 -0.60 34.17 7.26
CA PRO A 584 -1.99 34.07 7.69
C PRO A 584 -2.54 32.64 7.60
N ASP A 585 -3.54 32.32 8.41
CA ASP A 585 -4.14 30.98 8.42
C ASP A 585 -4.72 30.56 7.07
N VAL A 586 -5.33 31.51 6.33
CA VAL A 586 -5.85 31.28 4.97
C VAL A 586 -4.75 30.86 3.99
N ILE A 587 -3.57 31.48 4.08
CA ILE A 587 -2.41 31.14 3.25
C ILE A 587 -1.90 29.75 3.62
N CYS A 588 -1.86 29.46 4.92
CA CYS A 588 -1.41 28.16 5.36
C CYS A 588 -2.41 27.03 5.03
N GLU A 589 -3.71 27.31 5.00
CA GLU A 589 -4.75 26.41 4.51
C GLU A 589 -4.61 26.16 3.00
N ALA A 590 -4.39 27.22 2.21
CA ALA A 590 -4.09 27.11 0.79
C ALA A 590 -2.87 26.22 0.53
N TYR A 591 -1.79 26.39 1.31
CA TYR A 591 -0.63 25.50 1.22
C TYR A 591 -0.93 24.07 1.66
N ALA A 592 -1.80 23.85 2.64
CA ALA A 592 -2.21 22.50 3.02
C ALA A 592 -2.94 21.80 1.85
N LEU A 593 -3.86 22.51 1.20
CA LEU A 593 -4.58 22.04 0.01
C LEU A 593 -3.63 21.79 -1.17
N ALA A 594 -2.72 22.71 -1.45
CA ALA A 594 -1.69 22.56 -2.48
C ALA A 594 -0.80 21.32 -2.23
N MET A 595 -0.46 21.03 -0.98
CA MET A 595 0.30 19.84 -0.60
C MET A 595 -0.55 18.56 -0.48
N GLN A 596 -1.85 18.64 -0.77
CA GLN A 596 -2.83 17.54 -0.71
C GLN A 596 -3.01 16.96 0.72
N HIS A 597 -3.07 17.85 1.71
CA HIS A 597 -3.21 17.55 3.13
C HIS A 597 -4.39 18.32 3.77
N SER A 598 -4.89 17.82 4.90
CA SER A 598 -5.73 18.62 5.78
C SER A 598 -4.87 19.55 6.64
N ARG A 599 -5.44 20.66 7.12
CA ARG A 599 -4.78 21.60 8.04
C ARG A 599 -4.21 20.89 9.28
N ARG A 600 -5.00 19.97 9.86
CA ARG A 600 -4.58 19.12 10.97
C ARG A 600 -3.36 18.27 10.62
N MET A 601 -3.36 17.61 9.46
CA MET A 601 -2.22 16.80 9.02
C MET A 601 -0.96 17.64 8.81
N GLN A 602 -1.10 18.83 8.23
CA GLN A 602 0.01 19.78 8.07
C GLN A 602 0.63 20.15 9.43
N ASN A 603 -0.21 20.47 10.42
CA ASN A 603 0.23 20.82 11.78
C ASN A 603 0.83 19.64 12.54
N ASP A 604 0.18 18.48 12.53
CA ASP A 604 0.59 17.33 13.33
C ASP A 604 1.80 16.62 12.71
N THR A 605 1.97 16.67 11.38
CA THR A 605 2.97 15.89 10.64
C THR A 605 4.15 16.72 10.16
N TYR A 606 3.91 17.92 9.62
CA TYR A 606 4.91 18.68 8.84
C TYR A 606 5.37 19.98 9.51
N ASN A 607 4.67 20.47 10.52
CA ASN A 607 5.11 21.63 11.30
C ASN A 607 6.12 21.20 12.37
N ASP A 608 7.40 21.44 12.10
CA ASP A 608 8.46 21.12 13.03
C ASP A 608 8.85 22.31 13.93
N GLN A 609 8.07 23.39 14.01
CA GLN A 609 8.34 24.48 14.98
C GLN A 609 8.44 23.93 16.41
N LEU A 610 9.46 24.37 17.14
CA LEU A 610 9.61 24.08 18.57
C LEU A 610 8.46 24.69 19.36
N LYS A 611 8.18 24.17 20.56
CA LYS A 611 7.11 24.69 21.41
C LYS A 611 7.29 26.18 21.72
N ALA A 612 8.53 26.62 21.97
CA ALA A 612 8.86 28.03 22.19
C ALA A 612 8.55 28.89 20.94
N GLU A 613 8.93 28.43 19.74
CA GLU A 613 8.63 29.12 18.48
C GLU A 613 7.12 29.24 18.21
N LYS A 614 6.33 28.23 18.61
CA LYS A 614 4.87 28.26 18.49
C LYS A 614 4.21 29.27 19.44
N LEU A 615 4.84 29.51 20.59
CA LEU A 615 4.33 30.45 21.60
C LEU A 615 4.80 31.89 21.37
N ALA A 616 5.89 32.09 20.62
CA ALA A 616 6.48 33.40 20.36
C ALA A 616 5.47 34.43 19.82
N PRO A 617 4.57 34.12 18.87
CA PRO A 617 3.56 35.07 18.41
C PRO A 617 2.60 35.53 19.51
N ALA A 618 2.21 34.63 20.42
CA ALA A 618 1.32 34.95 21.53
C ALA A 618 2.00 35.90 22.54
N PHE A 619 3.29 35.69 22.80
CA PHE A 619 4.06 36.60 23.65
C PHE A 619 4.30 37.96 22.99
N ALA A 620 4.55 38.00 21.67
CA ALA A 620 4.68 39.24 20.91
C ALA A 620 3.36 40.04 20.90
N GLU A 621 2.22 39.38 20.70
CA GLU A 621 0.90 40.02 20.74
C GLU A 621 0.57 40.51 22.15
N ALA A 622 0.86 39.71 23.18
CA ALA A 622 0.68 40.14 24.58
C ALA A 622 1.54 41.37 24.91
N LEU A 623 2.78 41.42 24.43
CA LEU A 623 3.65 42.59 24.60
C LEU A 623 3.09 43.82 23.87
N LYS A 624 2.54 43.64 22.67
CA LYS A 624 1.88 44.72 21.92
C LYS A 624 0.68 45.27 22.67
N VAL A 625 -0.23 44.40 23.15
CA VAL A 625 -1.40 44.79 23.96
C VAL A 625 -0.97 45.56 25.21
N VAL A 626 0.05 45.07 25.93
CA VAL A 626 0.60 45.77 27.10
C VAL A 626 1.16 47.14 26.72
N THR A 627 1.92 47.22 25.61
CA THR A 627 2.50 48.49 25.14
C THR A 627 1.41 49.49 24.75
N ASP A 628 0.38 49.07 24.03
CA ASP A 628 -0.74 49.91 23.59
C ASP A 628 -1.57 50.39 24.80
N CYS A 629 -1.81 49.54 25.79
CA CYS A 629 -2.54 49.93 27.01
C CYS A 629 -1.73 50.84 27.95
N LEU A 630 -0.41 50.69 28.01
CA LEU A 630 0.45 51.53 28.83
C LEU A 630 0.77 52.87 28.16
N SER A 631 0.92 52.90 26.84
CA SER A 631 1.09 54.15 26.08
C SER A 631 -0.18 55.00 26.01
N ALA A 632 -1.37 54.39 26.15
CA ALA A 632 -2.63 55.10 26.32
C ALA A 632 -2.82 55.73 27.71
N LYS A 633 -1.96 55.40 28.70
CA LYS A 633 -1.89 56.05 30.01
C LYS A 633 -0.63 56.89 30.09
N SER A 634 -0.55 57.98 29.33
CA SER A 634 0.34 59.08 29.70
C SER A 634 -0.13 59.62 31.06
N CYS A 635 0.65 59.36 32.11
CA CYS A 635 0.49 60.08 33.37
C CYS A 635 0.79 61.56 33.09
N PRO A 636 -0.07 62.51 33.51
CA PRO A 636 0.22 63.93 33.39
C PRO A 636 1.48 64.35 34.14
#